data_AF-A0AA42ZP80-F1
#
_entry.id   AF-A0AA42ZP80-F1
#
_cell.length_a   1.000
_cell.length_b   1.000
_cell.length_c   1.000
_cell.angle_alpha   90.00
_cell.angle_beta   90.00
_cell.angle_gamma   90.00
#
_symmetry.space_group_name_H-M   'P 1'
#
loop_
_entity.id
_entity.type
_entity.pdbx_description
1 polymer ?
#
loop_
_entity_poly.entity_id
_entity_poly.type
_entity_poly.pdbx_seq_one_letter_code
_entity_poly.pdbx_strand_id
1 'polypeptide(L)'
;AGFEVRDVHPTHYGRICPIETPEGPNIGLINSLATYARVNQYGFIESPYRRVEDSKVTDEVVYLSAMDEGRYTIAQANAEIDKNGRLTEDLTSCRRGGEYLVARPVDVEFIDVSPKQLVSVAAALIPFLENDDANRALMGSNMQRQAVPLLQSEAPLVGTGMEETVARDSGVAIAARRSGVVDQVDATRIVVRVTEETSSGEQAVDIYNLLKFQRSNQNTCITQRPLVRVGDNVERGDIVADGPSTNLGELALGRNVLCAFMPWQGYNFEDSILISERIVRDDVFSSIHIEEFEVMARDTKLGQEEITRDIPNVGEDALRNLDEAGMVYIGAEVQPSDILVGKVTPKGESPMTPEEKLLRAIFGEKASDVRDTSLRVPPGVTGTVVNVRVFARRGVDKDERALAIERAEIERLAKDRDDEKAILERSFYSRLKDLLSNQTAVAGPKGFETGSKLTEKTLSDFTPGQWRQIAVKNDGRQADIEALNKQFDGSIDELTKRFENKVDKLQRGDELPPGVMKMTKVFVAVKRKLQPGDKMAGRHGNKGVISKIVPMEDMPYTEDGTPVDIVLNPLGVPSRMNVGQILETHLGWACDGLGRQVGELLDQVRRGSSVEPLRKKLKVIYGDKTFKSEVAEMSDEELFELCGNLRDGIPIASPVFDGAREEDILEMLDRAGLDSSGQVTLVDGRTGESFHRPVTVGYIYMLKLHHLVDDKIHARSIGPYSLVTQQPLGGKAQFGGQRFGEMEVWALEAYGAAYTLQEMLTVKSDDVSGRTKVYEAIVKGDDNFEAGIPESFNVLVKELRSLGLNVELKQDGY
;
A
#
# COMPACT_ATOMS: atom_id res chain seq x y z
N ALA A 1 13.04 -26.85 13.85
CA ALA A 1 11.70 -27.09 14.43
C ALA A 1 11.03 -28.21 13.64
N GLY A 2 10.69 -29.31 14.33
CA GLY A 2 10.01 -30.47 13.75
C GLY A 2 8.50 -30.24 13.55
N PHE A 3 7.77 -31.32 13.25
CA PHE A 3 6.33 -31.28 12.96
C PHE A 3 5.50 -30.80 14.16
N GLU A 4 5.81 -31.29 15.37
CA GLU A 4 5.03 -31.03 16.59
C GLU A 4 4.85 -29.53 16.92
N VAL A 5 5.85 -28.70 16.61
CA VAL A 5 5.81 -27.26 16.91
C VAL A 5 5.11 -26.47 15.80
N ARG A 6 4.99 -27.06 14.61
CA ARG A 6 4.40 -26.42 13.42
C ARG A 6 2.91 -26.72 13.28
N ASP A 7 2.43 -27.73 13.99
CA ASP A 7 1.04 -28.16 13.91
C ASP A 7 0.10 -27.19 14.66
N VAL A 8 -1.17 -27.22 14.29
CA VAL A 8 -2.20 -26.39 14.91
C VAL A 8 -2.66 -27.07 16.19
N HIS A 9 -2.35 -26.45 17.33
CA HIS A 9 -2.78 -26.96 18.63
C HIS A 9 -4.17 -26.41 19.02
N PRO A 10 -5.05 -27.19 19.69
CA PRO A 10 -6.38 -26.71 20.11
C PRO A 10 -6.37 -25.44 20.95
N THR A 11 -5.32 -25.20 21.74
CA THR A 11 -5.17 -23.99 22.56
C THR A 11 -4.95 -22.71 21.72
N HIS A 12 -4.66 -22.83 20.43
CA HIS A 12 -4.56 -21.69 19.52
C HIS A 12 -5.92 -21.00 19.31
N TYR A 13 -7.02 -21.70 19.57
CA TYR A 13 -8.38 -21.16 19.43
C TYR A 13 -8.51 -19.80 20.15
N GLY A 14 -8.94 -18.78 19.41
CA GLY A 14 -9.13 -17.42 19.95
C GLY A 14 -7.84 -16.67 20.30
N ARG A 15 -6.66 -17.25 20.06
CA ARG A 15 -5.34 -16.71 20.44
C ARG A 15 -4.44 -16.48 19.24
N ILE A 16 -4.27 -17.53 18.43
CA ILE A 16 -3.42 -17.56 17.25
C ILE A 16 -4.28 -18.04 16.09
N CYS A 17 -4.22 -17.33 14.97
CA CYS A 17 -4.97 -17.70 13.80
C CYS A 17 -4.45 -19.03 13.21
N PRO A 18 -5.33 -20.02 12.99
CA PRO A 18 -4.93 -21.31 12.42
C PRO A 18 -4.71 -21.25 10.89
N ILE A 19 -5.16 -20.18 10.23
CA ILE A 19 -5.15 -20.04 8.77
C ILE A 19 -3.95 -19.21 8.30
N GLU A 20 -3.65 -18.10 8.97
CA GLU A 20 -2.64 -17.15 8.49
C GLU A 20 -1.22 -17.54 8.94
N THR A 21 -0.51 -18.22 8.03
CA THR A 21 0.92 -18.55 8.19
C THR A 21 1.62 -18.50 6.81
N PRO A 22 2.92 -18.16 6.73
CA PRO A 22 3.66 -18.20 5.47
C PRO A 22 3.73 -19.62 4.89
N GLU A 23 3.50 -19.73 3.58
CA GLU A 23 3.78 -20.96 2.84
C GLU A 23 5.28 -21.23 2.78
N GLY A 24 5.68 -22.51 2.83
CA GLY A 24 7.06 -22.95 2.61
C GLY A 24 7.81 -23.34 3.90
N PRO A 25 9.13 -23.10 3.99
CA PRO A 25 9.96 -23.65 5.07
C PRO A 25 9.58 -23.19 6.48
N ASN A 26 8.86 -22.07 6.59
CA ASN A 26 8.48 -21.42 7.85
C ASN A 26 7.02 -21.67 8.27
N ILE A 27 6.29 -22.56 7.57
CA ILE A 27 4.92 -22.90 7.93
C ILE A 27 4.80 -23.33 9.41
N GLY A 28 3.83 -22.75 10.11
CA GLY A 28 3.55 -22.98 11.53
C GLY A 28 4.55 -22.35 12.51
N LEU A 29 5.70 -21.84 12.03
CA LEU A 29 6.68 -21.15 12.85
C LEU A 29 6.38 -19.66 13.01
N ILE A 30 5.69 -19.09 12.02
CA ILE A 30 5.23 -17.70 12.03
C ILE A 30 3.71 -17.76 11.91
N ASN A 31 3.02 -17.33 12.96
CA ASN A 31 1.57 -17.26 12.99
C ASN A 31 1.14 -15.85 13.41
N SER A 32 -0.05 -15.45 12.96
CA SER A 32 -0.65 -14.17 13.32
C SER A 32 -1.52 -14.29 14.57
N LEU A 33 -1.57 -13.21 15.35
CA LEU A 33 -2.47 -13.09 16.49
C LEU A 33 -3.94 -13.11 16.00
N ALA A 34 -4.83 -13.75 16.76
CA ALA A 34 -6.27 -13.70 16.50
C ALA A 34 -6.87 -12.33 16.89
N THR A 35 -8.04 -12.00 16.35
CA THR A 35 -8.63 -10.64 16.38
C THR A 35 -8.78 -10.03 17.78
N TYR A 36 -9.23 -10.80 18.78
CA TYR A 36 -9.47 -10.30 20.13
C TYR A 36 -8.44 -10.77 21.17
N ALA A 37 -7.40 -11.46 20.72
CA ALA A 37 -6.41 -12.02 21.63
C ALA A 37 -5.58 -10.91 22.28
N ARG A 38 -5.14 -11.14 23.52
CA ARG A 38 -4.30 -10.20 24.28
C ARG A 38 -3.18 -10.93 24.98
N VAL A 39 -2.03 -10.25 25.14
CA VAL A 39 -0.93 -10.74 25.97
C VAL A 39 -1.09 -10.21 27.39
N ASN A 40 -1.09 -11.12 28.37
CA ASN A 40 -1.22 -10.78 29.78
C ASN A 40 0.11 -10.31 30.40
N GLN A 41 0.10 -9.92 31.67
CA GLN A 41 1.29 -9.40 32.37
C GLN A 41 2.43 -10.43 32.48
N TYR A 42 2.13 -11.73 32.39
CA TYR A 42 3.10 -12.82 32.44
C TYR A 42 3.61 -13.24 31.06
N GLY A 43 3.10 -12.64 29.98
CA GLY A 43 3.47 -12.97 28.60
C GLY A 43 2.67 -14.12 27.97
N PHE A 44 1.61 -14.63 28.62
CA PHE A 44 0.71 -15.62 28.03
C PHE A 44 -0.38 -14.94 27.20
N ILE A 45 -0.81 -15.62 26.13
CA ILE A 45 -1.90 -15.14 25.27
C ILE A 45 -3.24 -15.58 25.87
N GLU A 46 -4.16 -14.65 26.00
CA GLU A 46 -5.51 -14.83 26.52
C GLU A 46 -6.54 -14.50 25.44
N SER A 47 -7.71 -15.11 25.54
CA SER A 47 -8.86 -14.85 24.67
C SER A 47 -10.07 -14.47 25.54
N PRO A 48 -10.92 -13.53 25.10
CA PRO A 48 -12.08 -13.12 25.86
C PRO A 48 -13.26 -14.08 25.69
N TYR A 49 -13.99 -14.31 26.78
CA TYR A 49 -15.21 -15.11 26.82
C TYR A 49 -16.28 -14.41 27.64
N ARG A 50 -17.55 -14.60 27.30
CA ARG A 50 -18.68 -14.12 28.11
C ARG A 50 -19.07 -15.17 29.14
N ARG A 51 -19.33 -14.75 30.36
CA ARG A 51 -19.72 -15.65 31.44
C ARG A 51 -21.17 -16.10 31.28
N VAL A 52 -21.46 -17.36 31.60
CA VAL A 52 -22.81 -17.94 31.62
C VAL A 52 -23.14 -18.34 33.05
N GLU A 53 -24.22 -17.78 33.59
CA GLU A 53 -24.73 -18.11 34.92
C GLU A 53 -26.17 -18.63 34.80
N ASP A 54 -26.45 -19.82 35.34
CA ASP A 54 -27.78 -20.45 35.29
C ASP A 54 -28.41 -20.44 33.89
N SER A 55 -27.64 -20.85 32.87
CA SER A 55 -28.01 -20.85 31.44
C SER A 55 -28.30 -19.48 30.83
N LYS A 56 -28.01 -18.39 31.54
CA LYS A 56 -28.10 -17.01 31.05
C LYS A 56 -26.71 -16.49 30.74
N VAL A 57 -26.49 -16.11 29.49
CA VAL A 57 -25.30 -15.39 29.03
C VAL A 57 -25.31 -13.98 29.61
N THR A 58 -24.25 -13.63 30.35
CA THR A 58 -24.08 -12.28 30.91
C THR A 58 -23.25 -11.41 29.95
N ASP A 59 -23.25 -10.10 30.18
CA ASP A 59 -22.39 -9.15 29.45
C ASP A 59 -20.99 -9.03 30.08
N GLU A 60 -20.69 -9.81 31.13
CA GLU A 60 -19.36 -9.83 31.77
C GLU A 60 -18.37 -10.60 30.88
N VAL A 61 -17.35 -9.89 30.38
CA VAL A 61 -16.27 -10.46 29.56
C VAL A 61 -15.06 -10.77 30.43
N VAL A 62 -14.63 -12.03 30.42
CA VAL A 62 -13.48 -12.53 31.16
C VAL A 62 -12.42 -13.05 30.18
N TYR A 63 -11.19 -12.60 30.34
CA TYR A 63 -10.06 -13.10 29.56
C TYR A 63 -9.49 -14.36 30.22
N LEU A 64 -9.40 -15.45 29.46
CA LEU A 64 -8.89 -16.73 29.95
C LEU A 64 -7.58 -17.11 29.23
N SER A 65 -6.60 -17.53 30.04
CA SER A 65 -5.37 -18.15 29.53
C SER A 65 -5.63 -19.58 29.03
N ALA A 66 -4.73 -20.14 28.23
CA ALA A 66 -4.89 -21.51 27.72
C ALA A 66 -4.98 -22.57 28.83
N MET A 67 -4.36 -22.30 30.00
CA MET A 67 -4.37 -23.21 31.15
C MET A 67 -5.70 -23.16 31.91
N ASP A 68 -6.33 -21.98 31.96
CA ASP A 68 -7.61 -21.77 32.63
C ASP A 68 -8.77 -22.25 31.77
N GLU A 69 -8.70 -21.98 30.46
CA GLU A 69 -9.71 -22.36 29.48
C GLU A 69 -10.05 -23.86 29.53
N GLY A 70 -9.03 -24.72 29.67
CA GLY A 70 -9.22 -26.17 29.65
C GLY A 70 -10.11 -26.73 30.78
N ARG A 71 -10.36 -25.95 31.84
CA ARG A 71 -11.16 -26.39 32.99
C ARG A 71 -12.66 -26.23 32.77
N TYR A 72 -13.04 -25.21 32.01
CA TYR A 72 -14.41 -24.76 31.83
C TYR A 72 -15.06 -25.37 30.59
N THR A 73 -16.39 -25.43 30.60
CA THR A 73 -17.18 -25.80 29.41
C THR A 73 -17.57 -24.53 28.64
N ILE A 74 -17.08 -24.41 27.41
CA ILE A 74 -17.25 -23.20 26.58
C ILE A 74 -18.14 -23.50 25.38
N ALA A 75 -19.24 -22.77 25.22
CA ALA A 75 -20.12 -22.84 24.06
C ALA A 75 -19.58 -22.01 22.88
N GLN A 76 -19.97 -22.42 21.66
CA GLN A 76 -19.63 -21.70 20.43
C GLN A 76 -20.39 -20.38 20.31
N ALA A 77 -19.81 -19.41 19.58
CA ALA A 77 -20.41 -18.10 19.36
C ALA A 77 -21.76 -18.16 18.63
N ASN A 78 -21.97 -19.19 17.81
CA ASN A 78 -23.17 -19.37 16.98
C ASN A 78 -24.33 -20.06 17.72
N ALA A 79 -24.19 -20.34 19.02
CA ALA A 79 -25.27 -20.91 19.80
C ALA A 79 -26.47 -19.95 19.86
N GLU A 80 -27.68 -20.46 19.66
CA GLU A 80 -28.89 -19.64 19.66
C GLU A 80 -29.24 -19.13 21.07
N ILE A 81 -29.50 -17.82 21.18
CA ILE A 81 -29.81 -17.13 22.42
C ILE A 81 -31.18 -16.45 22.30
N ASP A 82 -32.02 -16.56 23.33
CA ASP A 82 -33.30 -15.87 23.41
C ASP A 82 -33.14 -14.36 23.72
N LYS A 83 -34.24 -13.60 23.63
CA LYS A 83 -34.25 -12.16 23.97
C LYS A 83 -33.88 -11.85 25.42
N ASN A 84 -33.92 -12.85 26.32
CA ASN A 84 -33.57 -12.71 27.72
C ASN A 84 -32.12 -13.15 28.02
N GLY A 85 -31.35 -13.53 26.99
CA GLY A 85 -29.97 -13.98 27.11
C GLY A 85 -29.79 -15.47 27.46
N ARG A 86 -30.82 -16.31 27.31
CA ARG A 86 -30.75 -17.75 27.61
C ARG A 86 -30.52 -18.59 26.36
N LEU A 87 -29.74 -19.65 26.49
CA LEU A 87 -29.55 -20.64 25.42
C LEU A 87 -30.87 -21.36 25.14
N THR A 88 -31.27 -21.41 23.87
CA THR A 88 -32.56 -21.98 23.44
C THR A 88 -32.53 -23.48 23.23
N GLU A 89 -31.38 -24.03 22.86
CA GLU A 89 -31.19 -25.46 22.58
C GLU A 89 -31.16 -26.30 23.86
N ASP A 90 -31.77 -27.49 23.84
CA ASP A 90 -31.70 -28.45 24.97
C ASP A 90 -30.27 -28.97 25.21
N LEU A 91 -29.47 -29.00 24.14
CA LEU A 91 -28.12 -29.52 24.09
C LEU A 91 -27.29 -28.64 23.15
N THR A 92 -26.28 -27.97 23.69
CA THR A 92 -25.43 -27.01 22.97
C THR A 92 -24.06 -27.60 22.68
N SER A 93 -23.54 -27.38 21.48
CA SER A 93 -22.17 -27.75 21.11
C SER A 93 -21.14 -26.93 21.89
N CYS A 94 -20.27 -27.62 22.61
CA CYS A 94 -19.31 -27.03 23.53
C CYS A 94 -17.91 -27.66 23.38
N ARG A 95 -16.92 -27.01 24.00
CA ARG A 95 -15.56 -27.53 24.13
C ARG A 95 -15.10 -27.52 25.57
N ARG A 96 -14.32 -28.53 25.95
CA ARG A 96 -13.65 -28.63 27.25
C ARG A 96 -12.35 -29.41 27.12
N GLY A 97 -11.26 -28.89 27.66
CA GLY A 97 -9.96 -29.57 27.61
C GLY A 97 -9.42 -29.86 26.20
N GLY A 98 -9.91 -29.14 25.17
CA GLY A 98 -9.53 -29.37 23.77
C GLY A 98 -10.40 -30.40 23.02
N GLU A 99 -11.36 -31.05 23.70
CA GLU A 99 -12.31 -31.97 23.07
C GLU A 99 -13.67 -31.30 22.83
N TYR A 100 -14.33 -31.72 21.74
CA TYR A 100 -15.70 -31.32 21.42
C TYR A 100 -16.70 -32.21 22.17
N LEU A 101 -17.64 -31.60 22.86
CA LEU A 101 -18.69 -32.30 23.60
C LEU A 101 -20.02 -31.55 23.48
N VAL A 102 -21.11 -32.27 23.73
CA VAL A 102 -22.44 -31.67 23.78
C VAL A 102 -22.85 -31.56 25.23
N ALA A 103 -23.12 -30.34 25.69
CA ALA A 103 -23.47 -30.04 27.07
C ALA A 103 -24.90 -29.50 27.16
N ARG A 104 -25.55 -29.70 28.30
CA ARG A 104 -26.81 -29.00 28.58
C ARG A 104 -26.50 -27.53 28.88
N PRO A 105 -27.40 -26.59 28.58
CA PRO A 105 -27.21 -25.17 28.89
C PRO A 105 -26.83 -24.83 30.34
N VAL A 106 -27.18 -25.69 31.30
CA VAL A 106 -26.86 -25.51 32.73
C VAL A 106 -25.40 -25.84 33.03
N ASP A 107 -24.78 -26.71 32.22
CA ASP A 107 -23.40 -27.17 32.38
C ASP A 107 -22.40 -26.26 31.61
N VAL A 108 -22.90 -25.25 30.90
CA VAL A 108 -22.11 -24.25 30.15
C VAL A 108 -21.73 -23.10 31.07
N GLU A 109 -20.43 -22.81 31.17
CA GLU A 109 -19.91 -21.76 32.07
C GLU A 109 -19.47 -20.50 31.31
N PHE A 110 -19.08 -20.65 30.04
CA PHE A 110 -18.66 -19.55 29.18
C PHE A 110 -19.16 -19.73 27.75
N ILE A 111 -19.22 -18.64 27.01
CA ILE A 111 -19.48 -18.62 25.57
C ILE A 111 -18.49 -17.67 24.89
N ASP A 112 -18.11 -18.03 23.67
CA ASP A 112 -17.32 -17.20 22.77
C ASP A 112 -17.94 -15.80 22.56
N VAL A 113 -17.12 -14.74 22.42
CA VAL A 113 -17.61 -13.35 22.28
C VAL A 113 -18.12 -13.08 20.87
N SER A 114 -17.41 -13.57 19.86
CA SER A 114 -17.72 -13.35 18.45
C SER A 114 -17.14 -14.48 17.60
N PRO A 115 -17.78 -14.88 16.49
CA PRO A 115 -17.20 -15.85 15.56
C PRO A 115 -15.86 -15.40 14.97
N LYS A 116 -15.66 -14.07 14.82
CA LYS A 116 -14.41 -13.46 14.32
C LYS A 116 -13.22 -13.68 15.25
N GLN A 117 -13.44 -14.07 16.50
CA GLN A 117 -12.37 -14.24 17.48
C GLN A 117 -11.38 -15.36 17.10
N LEU A 118 -11.80 -16.32 16.28
CA LEU A 118 -10.97 -17.46 15.88
C LEU A 118 -9.85 -17.07 14.92
N VAL A 119 -10.13 -16.09 14.05
CA VAL A 119 -9.29 -15.75 12.90
C VAL A 119 -8.46 -14.49 13.17
N SER A 120 -7.40 -14.30 12.39
CA SER A 120 -6.63 -13.05 12.37
C SER A 120 -7.35 -11.98 11.57
N VAL A 121 -6.87 -10.74 11.69
CA VAL A 121 -7.37 -9.59 10.95
C VAL A 121 -7.39 -9.81 9.43
N ALA A 122 -6.34 -10.41 8.85
CA ALA A 122 -6.27 -10.63 7.40
C ALA A 122 -7.25 -11.69 6.90
N ALA A 123 -7.45 -12.76 7.67
CA ALA A 123 -8.47 -13.78 7.36
C ALA A 123 -9.89 -13.25 7.61
N ALA A 124 -10.06 -12.36 8.59
CA ALA A 124 -11.33 -11.72 8.91
C ALA A 124 -11.86 -10.77 7.81
N LEU A 125 -11.02 -10.37 6.85
CA LEU A 125 -11.37 -9.54 5.69
C LEU A 125 -11.88 -10.33 4.48
N ILE A 126 -11.87 -11.67 4.56
CA ILE A 126 -12.35 -12.55 3.47
C ILE A 126 -13.85 -12.80 3.71
N PRO A 127 -14.75 -12.29 2.86
CA PRO A 127 -16.17 -12.63 2.95
C PRO A 127 -16.36 -14.10 2.60
N PHE A 128 -17.42 -14.74 3.11
CA PHE A 128 -17.73 -16.15 2.84
C PHE A 128 -16.58 -17.13 3.12
N LEU A 129 -15.71 -16.80 4.09
CA LEU A 129 -14.57 -17.63 4.46
C LEU A 129 -14.97 -19.08 4.81
N GLU A 130 -16.17 -19.25 5.38
CA GLU A 130 -16.74 -20.55 5.71
C GLU A 130 -16.99 -21.47 4.50
N ASN A 131 -16.99 -20.92 3.28
CA ASN A 131 -17.20 -21.66 2.03
C ASN A 131 -15.88 -21.93 1.27
N ASP A 132 -14.74 -21.57 1.85
CA ASP A 132 -13.43 -21.79 1.26
C ASP A 132 -12.65 -22.88 2.01
N ASP A 133 -11.93 -23.70 1.26
CA ASP A 133 -10.91 -24.60 1.83
C ASP A 133 -9.83 -23.79 2.58
N ALA A 134 -9.38 -24.31 3.73
CA ALA A 134 -8.43 -23.63 4.60
C ALA A 134 -7.11 -23.28 3.89
N ASN A 135 -6.64 -24.09 2.94
CA ASN A 135 -5.42 -23.78 2.19
C ASN A 135 -5.63 -22.56 1.27
N ARG A 136 -6.84 -22.41 0.71
CA ARG A 136 -7.19 -21.25 -0.14
C ARG A 136 -7.34 -19.99 0.70
N ALA A 137 -7.97 -20.10 1.86
CA ALA A 137 -8.03 -19.02 2.83
C ALA A 137 -6.63 -18.54 3.26
N LEU A 138 -5.70 -19.48 3.54
CA LEU A 138 -4.30 -19.17 3.86
C LEU A 138 -3.64 -18.36 2.74
N MET A 139 -3.75 -18.86 1.50
CA MET A 139 -3.26 -18.15 0.31
C MET A 139 -3.90 -16.77 0.16
N GLY A 140 -5.21 -16.67 0.36
CA GLY A 140 -5.98 -15.42 0.30
C GLY A 140 -5.47 -14.38 1.30
N SER A 141 -5.34 -14.75 2.57
CA SER A 141 -4.78 -13.86 3.61
C SER A 141 -3.35 -13.43 3.30
N ASN A 142 -2.53 -14.32 2.74
CA ASN A 142 -1.14 -14.03 2.38
C ASN A 142 -1.03 -13.09 1.17
N MET A 143 -1.91 -13.24 0.19
CA MET A 143 -1.92 -12.42 -1.03
C MET A 143 -2.47 -11.02 -0.79
N GLN A 144 -3.44 -10.85 0.12
CA GLN A 144 -3.93 -9.52 0.51
C GLN A 144 -2.80 -8.62 1.03
N ARG A 145 -1.85 -9.17 1.80
CA ARG A 145 -0.67 -8.43 2.31
C ARG A 145 0.31 -8.00 1.20
N GLN A 146 0.18 -8.59 0.02
CA GLN A 146 1.04 -8.35 -1.15
C GLN A 146 0.41 -7.38 -2.16
N ALA A 147 -0.81 -6.92 -1.90
CA ALA A 147 -1.52 -5.99 -2.77
C ALA A 147 -0.82 -4.63 -2.80
N VAL A 148 -0.67 -4.07 -4.01
CA VAL A 148 -0.04 -2.77 -4.22
C VAL A 148 -1.11 -1.68 -4.18
N PRO A 149 -0.87 -0.55 -3.50
CA PRO A 149 -1.77 0.60 -3.57
C PRO A 149 -1.98 1.09 -5.00
N LEU A 150 -3.24 1.20 -5.39
CA LEU A 150 -3.66 1.66 -6.71
C LEU A 150 -3.73 3.19 -6.73
N LEU A 151 -3.71 3.76 -7.94
CA LEU A 151 -3.93 5.20 -8.13
C LEU A 151 -5.34 5.62 -7.69
N GLN A 152 -6.31 4.77 -7.97
CA GLN A 152 -7.71 4.91 -7.57
C GLN A 152 -8.10 3.64 -6.82
N SER A 153 -8.11 3.70 -5.49
CA SER A 153 -8.60 2.62 -4.64
C SER A 153 -10.11 2.73 -4.47
N GLU A 154 -10.78 1.58 -4.41
CA GLU A 154 -12.23 1.49 -4.17
C GLU A 154 -12.51 0.49 -3.05
N ALA A 155 -13.44 0.85 -2.16
CA ALA A 155 -13.89 -0.05 -1.11
C ALA A 155 -14.55 -1.30 -1.72
N PRO A 156 -14.41 -2.48 -1.10
CA PRO A 156 -15.05 -3.69 -1.60
C PRO A 156 -16.57 -3.57 -1.48
N LEU A 157 -17.31 -3.90 -2.56
CA LEU A 157 -18.78 -3.95 -2.49
C LEU A 157 -19.26 -5.03 -1.52
N VAL A 158 -18.51 -6.13 -1.42
CA VAL A 158 -18.75 -7.22 -0.48
C VAL A 158 -17.63 -7.24 0.56
N GLY A 159 -17.83 -6.57 1.69
CA GLY A 159 -16.88 -6.52 2.80
C GLY A 159 -17.26 -7.46 3.94
N THR A 160 -16.61 -7.28 5.08
CA THR A 160 -16.84 -8.05 6.32
C THR A 160 -17.16 -7.15 7.53
N GLY A 161 -17.03 -5.83 7.35
CA GLY A 161 -17.09 -4.81 8.38
C GLY A 161 -15.78 -4.66 9.18
N MET A 162 -14.73 -5.40 8.84
CA MET A 162 -13.40 -5.24 9.43
C MET A 162 -12.60 -4.13 8.74
N GLU A 163 -12.99 -3.75 7.53
CA GLU A 163 -12.29 -2.81 6.66
C GLU A 163 -12.11 -1.44 7.32
N GLU A 164 -13.15 -0.89 7.94
CA GLU A 164 -13.13 0.38 8.67
C GLU A 164 -12.17 0.32 9.88
N THR A 165 -12.26 -0.75 10.68
CA THR A 165 -11.43 -0.92 11.88
C THR A 165 -9.96 -1.02 11.50
N VAL A 166 -9.63 -1.75 10.44
CA VAL A 166 -8.25 -1.89 9.95
C VAL A 166 -7.71 -0.57 9.41
N ALA A 167 -8.50 0.16 8.62
CA ALA A 167 -8.10 1.45 8.08
C ALA A 167 -7.82 2.46 9.21
N ARG A 168 -8.72 2.56 10.20
CA ARG A 168 -8.59 3.45 11.36
C ARG A 168 -7.37 3.11 12.23
N ASP A 169 -7.22 1.84 12.62
CA ASP A 169 -6.20 1.42 13.58
C ASP A 169 -4.80 1.30 12.97
N SER A 170 -4.69 1.22 11.63
CA SER A 170 -3.40 1.18 10.93
C SER A 170 -2.57 2.47 11.07
N GLY A 171 -3.20 3.60 11.37
CA GLY A 171 -2.58 4.93 11.37
C GLY A 171 -2.23 5.46 9.98
N VAL A 172 -2.65 4.77 8.92
CA VAL A 172 -2.46 5.18 7.52
C VAL A 172 -3.49 6.25 7.14
N ALA A 173 -4.74 6.06 7.55
CA ALA A 173 -5.78 7.09 7.55
C ALA A 173 -5.60 8.00 8.77
N ILE A 174 -5.96 9.27 8.63
CA ILE A 174 -5.88 10.24 9.74
C ILE A 174 -7.24 10.33 10.41
N ALA A 175 -7.30 9.94 11.68
CA ALA A 175 -8.48 10.13 12.52
C ALA A 175 -8.43 11.47 13.28
N ALA A 176 -9.59 12.09 13.48
CA ALA A 176 -9.78 13.27 14.28
C ALA A 176 -9.51 12.96 15.77
N ARG A 177 -8.60 13.71 16.38
CA ARG A 177 -8.22 13.55 17.79
C ARG A 177 -9.30 14.02 18.74
N ARG A 178 -10.01 15.08 18.36
CA ARG A 178 -11.00 15.81 19.15
C ARG A 178 -12.15 16.23 18.23
N SER A 179 -13.34 16.33 18.80
CA SER A 179 -14.52 16.78 18.06
C SER A 179 -14.41 18.28 17.74
N GLY A 180 -14.84 18.66 16.55
CA GLY A 180 -14.64 20.03 16.06
C GLY A 180 -15.29 20.32 14.72
N VAL A 181 -15.04 21.53 14.22
CA VAL A 181 -15.49 21.98 12.89
C VAL A 181 -14.26 22.20 12.02
N VAL A 182 -14.32 21.72 10.78
CA VAL A 182 -13.23 21.90 9.80
C VAL A 182 -13.19 23.37 9.34
N ASP A 183 -12.11 24.09 9.67
CA ASP A 183 -11.93 25.51 9.31
C ASP A 183 -11.25 25.66 7.94
N GLN A 184 -10.25 24.83 7.66
CA GLN A 184 -9.49 24.87 6.41
C GLN A 184 -9.12 23.46 5.95
N VAL A 185 -9.31 23.21 4.65
CA VAL A 185 -8.87 22.00 3.96
C VAL A 185 -7.97 22.40 2.81
N ASP A 186 -6.78 21.82 2.77
CA ASP A 186 -5.88 21.85 1.62
C ASP A 186 -5.44 20.42 1.30
N ALA A 187 -4.88 20.22 0.10
CA ALA A 187 -4.26 18.95 -0.24
C ALA A 187 -3.17 18.59 0.77
N THR A 188 -2.41 19.55 1.32
CA THR A 188 -1.27 19.26 2.21
C THR A 188 -1.60 19.21 3.69
N ARG A 189 -2.71 19.83 4.13
CA ARG A 189 -3.06 19.91 5.54
C ARG A 189 -4.55 20.14 5.77
N ILE A 190 -5.02 19.75 6.95
CA ILE A 190 -6.39 19.96 7.42
C ILE A 190 -6.33 20.65 8.78
N VAL A 191 -7.16 21.67 8.98
CA VAL A 191 -7.25 22.45 10.22
C VAL A 191 -8.64 22.28 10.81
N VAL A 192 -8.71 21.72 12.01
CA VAL A 192 -9.96 21.47 12.75
C VAL A 192 -10.00 22.34 13.98
N ARG A 193 -11.03 23.18 14.09
CA ARG A 193 -11.30 23.99 15.28
C ARG A 193 -12.10 23.17 16.28
N VAL A 194 -11.54 22.97 17.46
CA VAL A 194 -12.10 22.09 18.49
C VAL A 194 -13.32 22.73 19.15
N THR A 195 -14.39 21.97 19.33
CA THR A 195 -15.64 22.40 19.98
C THR A 195 -15.76 21.92 21.42
N GLU A 196 -15.02 20.89 21.83
CA GLU A 196 -14.98 20.38 23.21
C GLU A 196 -14.44 21.43 24.20
N GLU A 197 -14.94 21.44 25.44
CA GLU A 197 -14.45 22.30 26.53
C GLU A 197 -12.99 21.93 26.85
N THR A 198 -12.05 22.66 26.25
CA THR A 198 -10.63 22.54 26.57
C THR A 198 -10.40 22.81 28.05
N SER A 199 -9.75 21.87 28.74
CA SER A 199 -9.08 22.16 30.00
C SER A 199 -8.15 23.37 29.82
N SER A 200 -8.11 24.23 30.84
CA SER A 200 -7.32 25.47 30.85
C SER A 200 -5.85 25.21 30.49
N GLY A 201 -5.47 25.49 29.24
CA GLY A 201 -4.09 25.34 28.74
C GLY A 201 -3.93 24.67 27.37
N GLU A 202 -4.95 24.00 26.82
CA GLU A 202 -4.80 23.33 25.51
C GLU A 202 -5.08 24.23 24.29
N GLN A 203 -4.38 23.94 23.19
CA GLN A 203 -4.60 24.58 21.88
C GLN A 203 -6.02 24.29 21.38
N ALA A 204 -6.72 25.34 20.94
CA ALA A 204 -8.11 25.27 20.47
C ALA A 204 -8.25 24.78 19.01
N VAL A 205 -7.14 24.44 18.36
CA VAL A 205 -7.11 24.02 16.96
C VAL A 205 -6.16 22.84 16.80
N ASP A 206 -6.58 21.83 16.05
CA ASP A 206 -5.76 20.70 15.63
C ASP A 206 -5.35 20.86 14.16
N ILE A 207 -4.05 20.73 13.88
CA ILE A 207 -3.49 20.78 12.53
C ILE A 207 -2.99 19.39 12.15
N TYR A 208 -3.53 18.85 11.07
CA TYR A 208 -3.16 17.56 10.49
C TYR A 208 -2.38 17.78 9.20
N ASN A 209 -1.09 17.43 9.19
CA ASN A 209 -0.24 17.50 8.00
C ASN A 209 -0.30 16.18 7.23
N LEU A 210 -0.67 16.25 5.95
CA LEU A 210 -0.85 15.09 5.08
C LEU A 210 0.47 14.70 4.40
N LEU A 211 0.74 13.39 4.34
CA LEU A 211 1.86 12.82 3.60
C LEU A 211 1.54 12.81 2.10
N LYS A 212 2.45 13.34 1.27
CA LYS A 212 2.30 13.38 -0.19
C LYS A 212 3.45 12.69 -0.89
N PHE A 213 3.10 11.74 -1.75
CA PHE A 213 4.01 11.02 -2.66
C PHE A 213 5.31 10.57 -1.98
N GLN A 214 5.19 9.95 -0.80
CA GLN A 214 6.34 9.42 -0.08
C GLN A 214 6.63 7.98 -0.50
N ARG A 215 7.92 7.63 -0.52
CA ARG A 215 8.35 6.26 -0.81
C ARG A 215 8.05 5.34 0.38
N SER A 216 7.45 4.19 0.13
CA SER A 216 7.40 3.10 1.11
C SER A 216 8.70 2.27 1.12
N ASN A 217 8.76 1.27 1.99
CA ASN A 217 9.89 0.33 2.02
C ASN A 217 9.92 -0.59 0.79
N GLN A 218 8.76 -0.87 0.19
CA GLN A 218 8.61 -1.71 -0.99
C GLN A 218 8.55 -0.87 -2.29
N ASN A 219 9.06 0.36 -2.27
CA ASN A 219 9.04 1.29 -3.40
C ASN A 219 7.62 1.65 -3.92
N THR A 220 6.58 1.42 -3.13
CA THR A 220 5.21 1.89 -3.45
C THR A 220 5.03 3.35 -3.00
N CYS A 221 3.92 3.96 -3.43
CA CYS A 221 3.58 5.34 -3.09
C CYS A 221 2.66 5.42 -1.86
N ILE A 222 3.07 6.22 -0.87
CA ILE A 222 2.24 6.64 0.26
C ILE A 222 1.75 8.06 -0.03
N THR A 223 0.45 8.21 -0.19
CA THR A 223 -0.19 9.51 -0.41
C THR A 223 -1.52 9.55 0.33
N GLN A 224 -1.73 10.62 1.09
CA GLN A 224 -2.96 10.86 1.83
C GLN A 224 -3.84 11.89 1.12
N ARG A 225 -5.16 11.75 1.17
CA ARG A 225 -6.13 12.64 0.53
C ARG A 225 -7.15 13.13 1.55
N PRO A 226 -7.43 14.44 1.63
CA PRO A 226 -8.48 14.93 2.52
C PRO A 226 -9.85 14.39 2.08
N LEU A 227 -10.68 13.99 3.04
CA LEU A 227 -12.05 13.54 2.82
C LEU A 227 -13.07 14.65 3.13
N VAL A 228 -12.81 15.37 4.23
CA VAL A 228 -13.71 16.41 4.75
C VAL A 228 -13.70 17.68 3.90
N ARG A 229 -14.80 18.42 3.94
CA ARG A 229 -14.98 19.74 3.36
C ARG A 229 -14.93 20.81 4.45
N VAL A 230 -14.74 22.06 4.01
CA VAL A 230 -14.73 23.21 4.93
C VAL A 230 -16.15 23.42 5.46
N GLY A 231 -16.29 23.45 6.79
CA GLY A 231 -17.56 23.59 7.49
C GLY A 231 -18.14 22.29 8.04
N ASP A 232 -17.57 21.13 7.70
CA ASP A 232 -18.04 19.84 8.21
C ASP A 232 -17.79 19.73 9.73
N ASN A 233 -18.73 19.12 10.44
CA ASN A 233 -18.58 18.75 11.83
C ASN A 233 -17.95 17.35 11.90
N VAL A 234 -16.87 17.21 12.64
CA VAL A 234 -16.16 15.95 12.82
C VAL A 234 -16.21 15.56 14.30
N GLU A 235 -16.50 14.29 14.56
CA GLU A 235 -16.44 13.71 15.89
C GLU A 235 -15.06 13.10 16.17
N ARG A 236 -14.75 12.90 17.45
CA ARG A 236 -13.53 12.21 17.84
C ARG A 236 -13.52 10.78 17.30
N GLY A 237 -12.53 10.47 16.47
CA GLY A 237 -12.36 9.16 15.83
C GLY A 237 -12.71 9.14 14.35
N ASP A 238 -13.40 10.17 13.84
CA ASP A 238 -13.77 10.26 12.42
C ASP A 238 -12.55 10.39 11.52
N ILE A 239 -12.60 9.79 10.34
CA ILE A 239 -11.49 9.80 9.40
C ILE A 239 -11.53 11.09 8.57
N VAL A 240 -10.57 11.98 8.81
CA VAL A 240 -10.47 13.27 8.13
C VAL A 240 -9.70 13.19 6.81
N ALA A 241 -8.80 12.22 6.69
CA ALA A 241 -8.04 11.98 5.47
C ALA A 241 -7.79 10.49 5.24
N ASP A 242 -8.04 10.06 4.01
CA ASP A 242 -7.68 8.73 3.51
C ASP A 242 -6.17 8.62 3.26
N GLY A 243 -5.65 7.41 3.37
CA GLY A 243 -4.28 7.08 3.00
C GLY A 243 -4.20 6.18 1.76
N PRO A 244 -3.02 5.59 1.48
CA PRO A 244 -2.90 4.57 0.44
C PRO A 244 -3.80 3.38 0.74
N SER A 245 -4.51 2.90 -0.27
CA SER A 245 -5.43 1.76 -0.16
C SER A 245 -6.53 1.95 0.88
N THR A 246 -7.04 3.16 1.06
CA THR A 246 -8.30 3.41 1.78
C THR A 246 -9.26 4.22 0.92
N ASN A 247 -10.56 4.07 1.17
CA ASN A 247 -11.64 4.79 0.50
C ASN A 247 -12.74 5.08 1.51
N LEU A 248 -13.02 6.36 1.77
CA LEU A 248 -14.03 6.82 2.72
C LEU A 248 -13.85 6.21 4.12
N GLY A 249 -12.60 6.00 4.53
CA GLY A 249 -12.29 5.41 5.83
C GLY A 249 -12.34 3.88 5.90
N GLU A 250 -12.67 3.19 4.80
CA GLU A 250 -12.58 1.73 4.69
C GLU A 250 -11.29 1.29 4.00
N LEU A 251 -10.82 0.08 4.32
CA LEU A 251 -9.68 -0.54 3.65
C LEU A 251 -10.03 -0.94 2.21
N ALA A 252 -9.30 -0.37 1.24
CA ALA A 252 -9.51 -0.52 -0.19
C ALA A 252 -8.22 -1.00 -0.90
N LEU A 253 -7.91 -2.29 -0.77
CA LEU A 253 -6.70 -2.91 -1.32
C LEU A 253 -6.71 -3.09 -2.85
N GLY A 254 -7.88 -3.03 -3.47
CA GLY A 254 -8.12 -3.40 -4.87
C GLY A 254 -9.27 -2.63 -5.50
N ARG A 255 -9.93 -3.26 -6.48
CA ARG A 255 -11.08 -2.72 -7.22
C ARG A 255 -12.13 -3.81 -7.45
N ASN A 256 -13.39 -3.44 -7.41
CA ASN A 256 -14.49 -4.28 -7.87
C ASN A 256 -14.49 -4.28 -9.40
N VAL A 257 -14.54 -5.46 -10.03
CA VAL A 257 -14.52 -5.60 -11.50
C VAL A 257 -15.55 -6.59 -11.98
N LEU A 258 -16.12 -6.33 -13.15
CA LEU A 258 -17.09 -7.20 -13.77
C LEU A 258 -16.42 -8.46 -14.31
N CYS A 259 -16.73 -9.61 -13.72
CA CYS A 259 -16.11 -10.89 -14.03
C CYS A 259 -17.12 -11.88 -14.61
N ALA A 260 -16.72 -12.63 -15.63
CA ALA A 260 -17.45 -13.79 -16.13
C ALA A 260 -16.66 -15.09 -15.94
N PHE A 261 -17.32 -16.14 -15.47
CA PHE A 261 -16.74 -17.48 -15.32
C PHE A 261 -17.00 -18.35 -16.55
N MET A 262 -16.14 -18.25 -17.56
CA MET A 262 -16.23 -19.06 -18.78
C MET A 262 -14.86 -19.29 -19.43
N PRO A 263 -14.64 -20.40 -20.14
CA PRO A 263 -13.42 -20.56 -20.94
C PRO A 263 -13.44 -19.59 -22.13
N TRP A 264 -12.28 -18.99 -22.45
CA TRP A 264 -12.14 -18.07 -23.58
C TRP A 264 -10.91 -18.39 -24.42
N GLN A 265 -11.10 -19.13 -25.52
CA GLN A 265 -10.07 -19.46 -26.53
C GLN A 265 -8.71 -19.94 -25.97
N GLY A 266 -8.68 -20.51 -24.76
CA GLY A 266 -7.45 -20.93 -24.08
C GLY A 266 -6.63 -19.78 -23.47
N TYR A 267 -7.07 -18.52 -23.56
CA TYR A 267 -6.36 -17.40 -22.94
C TYR A 267 -6.45 -17.42 -21.41
N ASN A 268 -7.51 -18.00 -20.84
CA ASN A 268 -7.62 -18.25 -19.41
C ASN A 268 -7.29 -19.71 -19.04
N PHE A 269 -6.38 -20.34 -19.77
CA PHE A 269 -5.90 -21.70 -19.46
C PHE A 269 -5.15 -21.72 -18.11
N GLU A 270 -5.32 -22.82 -17.37
CA GLU A 270 -4.91 -22.96 -15.97
C GLU A 270 -5.45 -21.80 -15.11
N ASP A 271 -4.54 -20.93 -14.65
CA ASP A 271 -4.78 -19.78 -13.78
C ASP A 271 -4.58 -18.47 -14.52
N SER A 272 -4.53 -18.50 -15.85
CA SER A 272 -4.37 -17.30 -16.64
C SER A 272 -5.63 -16.43 -16.57
N ILE A 273 -5.45 -15.12 -16.52
CA ILE A 273 -6.54 -14.15 -16.46
C ILE A 273 -6.58 -13.37 -17.76
N LEU A 274 -7.76 -13.29 -18.36
CA LEU A 274 -8.04 -12.44 -19.50
C LEU A 274 -8.60 -11.10 -19.02
N ILE A 275 -8.11 -9.99 -19.58
CA ILE A 275 -8.51 -8.65 -19.16
C ILE A 275 -8.95 -7.81 -20.37
N SER A 276 -9.98 -7.00 -20.18
CA SER A 276 -10.44 -6.00 -21.14
C SER A 276 -9.47 -4.81 -21.23
N GLU A 277 -9.28 -4.28 -22.44
CA GLU A 277 -8.54 -3.03 -22.67
C GLU A 277 -9.10 -1.86 -21.85
N ARG A 278 -10.40 -1.87 -21.54
CA ARG A 278 -11.06 -0.87 -20.69
C ARG A 278 -10.32 -0.67 -19.37
N ILE A 279 -9.96 -1.75 -18.69
CA ILE A 279 -9.27 -1.72 -17.40
C ILE A 279 -7.94 -0.96 -17.49
N VAL A 280 -7.22 -1.13 -18.60
CA VAL A 280 -5.89 -0.54 -18.81
C VAL A 280 -6.01 0.91 -19.28
N ARG A 281 -7.00 1.21 -20.13
CA ARG A 281 -7.31 2.56 -20.61
C ARG A 281 -7.75 3.46 -19.48
N ASP A 282 -8.66 2.97 -18.63
CA ASP A 282 -9.28 3.73 -17.54
C ASP A 282 -8.38 3.74 -16.27
N ASP A 283 -7.14 3.20 -16.37
CA ASP A 283 -6.13 3.19 -15.30
C ASP A 283 -6.58 2.52 -13.98
N VAL A 284 -7.51 1.55 -14.05
CA VAL A 284 -8.15 0.90 -12.90
C VAL A 284 -7.14 0.25 -11.96
N PHE A 285 -6.17 -0.51 -12.49
CA PHE A 285 -5.10 -1.17 -11.72
C PHE A 285 -3.73 -0.50 -11.90
N SER A 286 -3.69 0.78 -12.25
CA SER A 286 -2.43 1.53 -12.36
C SER A 286 -1.88 1.85 -10.96
N SER A 287 -0.60 1.59 -10.72
CA SER A 287 0.08 1.84 -9.45
C SER A 287 1.24 2.83 -9.62
N ILE A 288 1.53 3.61 -8.58
CA ILE A 288 2.70 4.50 -8.54
C ILE A 288 3.79 3.84 -7.72
N HIS A 289 4.96 3.70 -8.33
CA HIS A 289 6.18 3.25 -7.68
C HIS A 289 7.16 4.41 -7.59
N ILE A 290 7.85 4.53 -6.46
CA ILE A 290 8.87 5.55 -6.25
C ILE A 290 10.18 4.81 -6.02
N GLU A 291 11.08 4.90 -6.98
CA GLU A 291 12.40 4.29 -6.90
C GLU A 291 13.41 5.33 -6.41
N GLU A 292 14.30 4.93 -5.51
CA GLU A 292 15.39 5.78 -5.02
C GLU A 292 16.69 5.30 -5.64
N PHE A 293 17.37 6.21 -6.32
CA PHE A 293 18.71 6.00 -6.82
C PHE A 293 19.67 6.88 -6.04
N GLU A 294 20.76 6.31 -5.54
CA GLU A 294 21.77 7.05 -4.79
C GLU A 294 23.14 6.96 -5.44
N VAL A 295 23.88 8.07 -5.38
CA VAL A 295 25.29 8.13 -5.77
C VAL A 295 26.09 8.84 -4.70
N MET A 296 27.29 8.32 -4.44
CA MET A 296 28.21 8.86 -3.46
C MET A 296 29.47 9.33 -4.18
N ALA A 297 29.90 10.55 -3.85
CA ALA A 297 31.19 11.11 -4.22
C ALA A 297 32.18 10.85 -3.09
N ARG A 298 33.22 10.07 -3.40
CA ARG A 298 34.21 9.60 -2.42
C ARG A 298 35.55 10.28 -2.60
N ASP A 299 36.27 10.42 -1.50
CA ASP A 299 37.68 10.77 -1.53
C ASP A 299 38.50 9.49 -1.80
N THR A 300 39.18 9.44 -2.95
CA THR A 300 40.00 8.30 -3.35
C THR A 300 41.48 8.65 -3.23
N LYS A 301 42.34 7.63 -3.23
CA LYS A 301 43.80 7.84 -3.19
C LYS A 301 44.34 8.65 -4.37
N LEU A 302 43.63 8.64 -5.51
CA LEU A 302 44.03 9.34 -6.74
C LEU A 302 43.48 10.77 -6.80
N GLY A 303 42.56 11.13 -5.90
CA GLY A 303 41.88 12.41 -5.87
C GLY A 303 40.42 12.28 -5.44
N GLN A 304 39.77 13.42 -5.26
CA GLN A 304 38.36 13.47 -4.90
C GLN A 304 37.50 13.21 -6.13
N GLU A 305 36.46 12.38 -5.98
CA GLU A 305 35.40 12.27 -6.97
C GLU A 305 34.52 13.52 -6.90
N GLU A 306 34.14 14.05 -8.07
CA GLU A 306 33.34 15.26 -8.17
C GLU A 306 32.00 14.96 -8.84
N ILE A 307 30.96 15.66 -8.38
CA ILE A 307 29.66 15.70 -9.04
C ILE A 307 29.66 16.95 -9.91
N THR A 308 29.60 16.77 -11.22
CA THR A 308 29.72 17.85 -12.20
C THR A 308 28.97 17.51 -13.48
N ARG A 309 28.57 18.54 -14.23
CA ARG A 309 28.00 18.42 -15.57
C ARG A 309 29.07 18.15 -16.64
N ASP A 310 30.34 18.45 -16.37
CA ASP A 310 31.44 18.23 -17.31
C ASP A 310 31.89 16.76 -17.32
N ILE A 311 31.23 15.96 -18.17
CA ILE A 311 31.44 14.51 -18.27
C ILE A 311 32.16 14.19 -19.59
N PRO A 312 33.29 13.46 -19.56
CA PRO A 312 34.04 13.16 -20.77
C PRO A 312 33.24 12.26 -21.72
N ASN A 313 33.34 12.53 -23.03
CA ASN A 313 32.75 11.73 -24.12
C ASN A 313 31.21 11.64 -24.10
N VAL A 314 30.52 12.60 -23.47
CA VAL A 314 29.05 12.69 -23.46
C VAL A 314 28.61 13.90 -24.29
N GLY A 315 27.66 13.69 -25.21
CA GLY A 315 27.11 14.77 -26.05
C GLY A 315 26.15 15.69 -25.29
N GLU A 316 25.93 16.91 -25.81
CA GLU A 316 25.06 17.91 -25.16
C GLU A 316 23.62 17.43 -24.96
N ASP A 317 23.10 16.58 -25.87
CA ASP A 317 21.74 16.02 -25.78
C ASP A 317 21.53 15.22 -24.48
N ALA A 318 22.53 14.44 -24.07
CA ALA A 318 22.47 13.64 -22.84
C ALA A 318 22.62 14.50 -21.57
N LEU A 319 23.16 15.71 -21.70
CA LEU A 319 23.32 16.68 -20.60
C LEU A 319 22.12 17.63 -20.47
N ARG A 320 21.14 17.56 -21.39
CA ARG A 320 19.96 18.44 -21.42
C ARG A 320 19.18 18.44 -20.11
N ASN A 321 19.06 17.28 -19.47
CA ASN A 321 18.27 17.09 -18.26
C ASN A 321 19.04 17.47 -16.97
N LEU A 322 20.33 17.78 -17.07
CA LEU A 322 21.19 18.13 -15.93
C LEU A 322 21.26 19.64 -15.72
N ASP A 323 21.29 20.04 -14.45
CA ASP A 323 21.60 21.40 -14.02
C ASP A 323 23.10 21.70 -14.11
N GLU A 324 23.48 22.94 -13.79
CA GLU A 324 24.89 23.38 -13.82
C GLU A 324 25.78 22.62 -12.83
N ALA A 325 25.19 22.08 -11.75
CA ALA A 325 25.88 21.24 -10.77
C ALA A 325 25.99 19.76 -11.20
N GLY A 326 25.40 19.36 -12.34
CA GLY A 326 25.41 17.99 -12.83
C GLY A 326 24.34 17.09 -12.22
N MET A 327 23.25 17.64 -11.70
CA MET A 327 22.11 16.90 -11.13
C MET A 327 20.85 17.09 -11.98
N VAL A 328 20.02 16.06 -12.08
CA VAL A 328 18.78 16.13 -12.86
C VAL A 328 17.75 17.12 -12.30
N TYR A 329 17.02 17.80 -13.18
CA TYR A 329 15.92 18.67 -12.78
C TYR A 329 14.73 17.89 -12.19
N ILE A 330 14.10 18.47 -11.16
CA ILE A 330 12.82 17.96 -10.63
C ILE A 330 11.74 18.22 -11.69
N GLY A 331 10.96 17.19 -12.02
CA GLY A 331 9.95 17.21 -13.07
C GLY A 331 10.46 16.73 -14.44
N ALA A 332 11.75 16.42 -14.59
CA ALA A 332 12.27 15.83 -15.83
C ALA A 332 11.74 14.40 -16.01
N GLU A 333 11.27 14.10 -17.22
CA GLU A 333 10.99 12.73 -17.66
C GLU A 333 12.30 12.08 -18.10
N VAL A 334 12.59 10.91 -17.53
CA VAL A 334 13.85 10.20 -17.76
C VAL A 334 13.58 8.82 -18.36
N GLN A 335 14.45 8.45 -19.29
CA GLN A 335 14.44 7.17 -19.97
C GLN A 335 15.66 6.33 -19.55
N PRO A 336 15.64 5.00 -19.81
CA PRO A 336 16.79 4.15 -19.59
C PRO A 336 18.07 4.72 -20.20
N SER A 337 19.16 4.70 -19.44
CA SER A 337 20.49 5.25 -19.80
C SER A 337 20.67 6.77 -19.67
N ASP A 338 19.61 7.52 -19.40
CA ASP A 338 19.73 8.95 -19.06
C ASP A 338 20.54 9.15 -17.79
N ILE A 339 21.31 10.24 -17.75
CA ILE A 339 22.16 10.57 -16.60
C ILE A 339 21.30 11.29 -15.56
N LEU A 340 21.21 10.72 -14.36
CA LEU A 340 20.53 11.35 -13.22
C LEU A 340 21.47 12.28 -12.45
N VAL A 341 22.72 11.84 -12.27
CA VAL A 341 23.76 12.61 -11.58
C VAL A 341 25.09 12.34 -12.27
N GLY A 342 25.70 13.39 -12.80
CA GLY A 342 27.04 13.38 -13.37
C GLY A 342 28.08 13.16 -12.29
N LYS A 343 28.91 12.13 -12.44
CA LYS A 343 30.02 11.85 -11.52
C LYS A 343 31.28 11.50 -12.29
N VAL A 344 32.38 12.15 -11.92
CA VAL A 344 33.70 11.91 -12.49
C VAL A 344 34.65 11.36 -11.42
N THR A 345 35.36 10.29 -11.77
CA THR A 345 36.39 9.70 -10.90
C THR A 345 37.77 9.93 -11.51
N PRO A 346 38.74 10.47 -10.75
CA PRO A 346 40.13 10.58 -11.19
C PRO A 346 40.70 9.22 -11.56
N LYS A 347 41.32 9.13 -12.74
CA LYS A 347 41.93 7.90 -13.27
C LYS A 347 43.44 8.10 -13.38
N GLY A 348 44.21 7.11 -12.93
CA GLY A 348 45.65 7.09 -13.16
C GLY A 348 45.98 6.83 -14.64
N GLU A 349 47.15 7.33 -15.09
CA GLU A 349 47.66 7.03 -16.43
C GLU A 349 47.81 5.52 -16.62
N SER A 350 47.07 4.98 -17.59
CA SER A 350 47.18 3.58 -18.00
C SER A 350 48.13 3.50 -19.20
N PRO A 351 49.05 2.52 -19.27
CA PRO A 351 49.89 2.34 -20.46
C PRO A 351 48.99 2.02 -21.66
N MET A 352 49.06 2.86 -22.69
CA MET A 352 48.24 2.72 -23.90
C MET A 352 48.92 1.80 -24.90
N THR A 353 48.10 1.08 -25.65
CA THR A 353 48.58 0.27 -26.78
C THR A 353 49.10 1.17 -27.92
N PRO A 354 50.05 0.70 -28.76
CA PRO A 354 50.51 1.48 -29.92
C PRO A 354 49.38 1.97 -30.82
N GLU A 355 48.32 1.19 -30.97
CA GLU A 355 47.12 1.46 -31.76
C GLU A 355 46.31 2.63 -31.18
N GLU A 356 46.04 2.61 -29.87
CA GLU A 356 45.37 3.72 -29.17
C GLU A 356 46.20 5.00 -29.22
N LYS A 357 47.53 4.86 -29.07
CA LYS A 357 48.46 6.00 -29.16
C LYS A 357 48.45 6.63 -30.54
N LEU A 358 48.41 5.81 -31.60
CA LEU A 358 48.29 6.28 -32.98
C LEU A 358 46.94 6.98 -33.22
N LEU A 359 45.83 6.38 -32.79
CA LEU A 359 44.49 6.98 -32.92
C LEU A 359 44.41 8.36 -32.28
N ARG A 360 44.92 8.50 -31.05
CA ARG A 360 44.97 9.80 -30.37
C ARG A 360 45.87 10.81 -31.07
N ALA A 361 46.99 10.37 -31.62
CA ALA A 361 47.87 11.23 -32.41
C ALA A 361 47.18 11.73 -33.70
N ILE A 362 46.32 10.91 -34.31
CA ILE A 362 45.56 11.27 -35.52
C ILE A 362 44.41 12.24 -35.18
N PHE A 363 43.61 11.94 -34.16
CA PHE A 363 42.42 12.73 -33.80
C PHE A 363 42.71 13.92 -32.88
N GLY A 364 43.92 14.01 -32.32
CA GLY A 364 44.30 15.08 -31.39
C GLY A 364 43.52 15.04 -30.06
N GLU A 365 42.85 13.93 -29.75
CA GLU A 365 42.12 13.76 -28.50
C GLU A 365 43.09 13.72 -27.31
N LYS A 366 42.92 14.66 -26.38
CA LYS A 366 43.67 14.65 -25.12
C LYS A 366 43.24 13.45 -24.26
N ALA A 367 44.19 12.90 -23.51
CA ALA A 367 43.84 11.95 -22.46
C ALA A 367 42.92 12.65 -21.45
N SER A 368 41.69 12.16 -21.28
CA SER A 368 40.88 12.53 -20.13
C SER A 368 41.46 11.82 -18.91
N ASP A 369 41.95 12.58 -17.95
CA ASP A 369 42.44 12.09 -16.65
C ASP A 369 41.28 11.67 -15.72
N VAL A 370 40.05 11.81 -16.19
CA VAL A 370 38.83 11.44 -15.46
C VAL A 370 38.02 10.38 -16.21
N ARG A 371 37.36 9.52 -15.45
CA ARG A 371 36.45 8.48 -15.93
C ARG A 371 35.01 8.83 -15.56
N ASP A 372 34.09 8.63 -16.49
CA ASP A 372 32.64 8.68 -16.22
C ASP A 372 32.23 7.53 -15.27
N THR A 373 31.73 7.89 -14.10
CA THR A 373 31.14 7.00 -13.10
C THR A 373 29.76 7.51 -12.67
N SER A 374 29.09 8.23 -13.58
CA SER A 374 27.79 8.86 -13.38
C SER A 374 26.69 7.86 -13.08
N LEU A 375 25.69 8.31 -12.33
CA LEU A 375 24.47 7.56 -12.06
C LEU A 375 23.55 7.66 -13.26
N ARG A 376 23.20 6.52 -13.85
CA ARG A 376 22.28 6.41 -14.98
C ARG A 376 21.02 5.65 -14.59
N VAL A 377 19.92 5.98 -15.25
CA VAL A 377 18.66 5.25 -15.08
C VAL A 377 18.83 3.79 -15.54
N PRO A 378 18.49 2.79 -14.70
CA PRO A 378 18.59 1.39 -15.10
C PRO A 378 17.70 1.04 -16.31
N PRO A 379 18.08 0.00 -17.08
CA PRO A 379 17.20 -0.55 -18.11
C PRO A 379 15.82 -0.93 -17.57
N GLY A 380 14.77 -0.54 -18.30
CA GLY A 380 13.37 -0.85 -17.97
C GLY A 380 12.69 0.15 -17.03
N VAL A 381 13.42 1.09 -16.44
CA VAL A 381 12.83 2.16 -15.61
C VAL A 381 12.56 3.38 -16.47
N THR A 382 11.30 3.82 -16.52
CA THR A 382 10.87 5.07 -17.16
C THR A 382 10.00 5.83 -16.19
N GLY A 383 10.22 7.14 -16.03
CA GLY A 383 9.45 7.89 -15.06
C GLY A 383 9.83 9.35 -14.95
N THR A 384 9.24 10.01 -13.97
CA THR A 384 9.46 11.44 -13.73
C THR A 384 10.24 11.61 -12.43
N VAL A 385 11.25 12.47 -12.44
CA VAL A 385 11.99 12.82 -11.22
C VAL A 385 11.09 13.65 -10.30
N VAL A 386 10.76 13.13 -9.13
CA VAL A 386 9.88 13.80 -8.16
C VAL A 386 10.67 14.62 -7.16
N ASN A 387 11.84 14.13 -6.75
CA ASN A 387 12.63 14.78 -5.72
C ASN A 387 14.12 14.47 -5.88
N VAL A 388 14.96 15.42 -5.50
CA VAL A 388 16.42 15.25 -5.43
C VAL A 388 16.87 15.76 -4.06
N ARG A 389 17.54 14.90 -3.29
CA ARG A 389 18.11 15.25 -1.98
C ARG A 389 19.62 15.20 -2.07
N VAL A 390 20.27 16.25 -1.58
CA VAL A 390 21.72 16.37 -1.55
C VAL A 390 22.15 16.43 -0.08
N PHE A 391 23.02 15.51 0.30
CA PHE A 391 23.63 15.46 1.63
C PHE A 391 25.11 15.83 1.48
N ALA A 392 25.54 16.81 2.26
CA ALA A 392 26.90 17.31 2.24
C ALA A 392 27.54 17.13 3.62
N ARG A 393 28.77 16.62 3.64
CA ARG A 393 29.54 16.47 4.87
C ARG A 393 29.88 17.85 5.45
N ARG A 394 29.89 17.94 6.78
CA ARG A 394 30.36 19.13 7.51
C ARG A 394 31.77 19.54 7.06
N GLY A 395 31.91 20.81 6.67
CA GLY A 395 33.18 21.41 6.23
C GLY A 395 33.47 21.32 4.73
N VAL A 396 32.59 20.70 3.94
CA VAL A 396 32.63 20.76 2.47
C VAL A 396 31.76 21.93 1.99
N ASP A 397 32.25 22.69 1.02
CA ASP A 397 31.48 23.77 0.42
C ASP A 397 30.22 23.22 -0.27
N LYS A 398 29.08 23.87 -0.02
CA LYS A 398 27.79 23.48 -0.60
C LYS A 398 27.69 24.07 -2.01
N ASP A 399 27.26 23.24 -2.97
CA ASP A 399 26.99 23.71 -4.33
C ASP A 399 25.79 24.67 -4.36
N GLU A 400 25.67 25.43 -5.45
CA GLU A 400 24.51 26.30 -5.68
C GLU A 400 23.18 25.55 -5.58
N ARG A 401 23.12 24.31 -6.08
CA ARG A 401 21.93 23.45 -6.00
C ARG A 401 21.59 23.07 -4.55
N ALA A 402 22.59 22.71 -3.75
CA ALA A 402 22.38 22.35 -2.34
C ALA A 402 21.88 23.57 -1.54
N LEU A 403 22.46 24.75 -1.79
CA LEU A 403 22.02 26.01 -1.19
C LEU A 403 20.59 26.39 -1.63
N ALA A 404 20.23 26.17 -2.89
CA ALA A 404 18.88 26.41 -3.39
C ALA A 404 17.84 25.50 -2.72
N ILE A 405 18.14 24.20 -2.57
CA ILE A 405 17.27 23.24 -1.88
C ILE A 405 17.11 23.62 -0.40
N GLU A 406 18.20 23.98 0.27
CA GLU A 406 18.19 24.44 1.66
C GLU A 406 17.34 25.70 1.86
N ARG A 407 17.47 26.70 0.97
CA ARG A 407 16.65 27.91 1.00
C ARG A 407 15.17 27.61 0.79
N ALA A 408 14.83 26.76 -0.18
CA ALA A 408 13.45 26.37 -0.46
C ALA A 408 12.80 25.64 0.73
N GLU A 409 13.57 24.78 1.42
CA GLU A 409 13.06 24.09 2.60
C GLU A 409 12.89 25.03 3.80
N ILE A 410 13.80 26.01 3.98
CA ILE A 410 13.65 27.06 5.01
C ILE A 410 12.41 27.92 4.72
N GLU A 411 12.17 28.30 3.47
CA GLU A 411 10.99 29.06 3.06
C GLU A 411 9.69 28.29 3.33
N ARG A 412 9.68 26.98 3.05
CA ARG A 412 8.56 26.10 3.37
C ARG A 412 8.30 26.05 4.88
N LEU A 413 9.33 25.86 5.69
CA LEU A 413 9.22 25.89 7.15
C LEU A 413 8.75 27.25 7.68
N ALA A 414 9.14 28.35 7.03
CA ALA A 414 8.72 29.68 7.39
C ALA A 414 7.22 29.89 7.10
N LYS A 415 6.75 29.41 5.94
CA LYS A 415 5.33 29.42 5.59
C LYS A 415 4.51 28.60 6.58
N ASP A 416 4.97 27.40 6.93
CA ASP A 416 4.30 26.55 7.92
C ASP A 416 4.17 27.27 9.28
N ARG A 417 5.24 27.92 9.73
CA ARG A 417 5.25 28.73 10.97
C ARG A 417 4.26 29.89 10.88
N ASP A 418 4.27 30.64 9.78
CA ASP A 418 3.43 31.83 9.62
C ASP A 418 1.95 31.48 9.54
N ASP A 419 1.62 30.36 8.90
CA ASP A 419 0.26 29.83 8.87
C ASP A 419 -0.20 29.32 10.24
N GLU A 420 0.64 28.55 10.95
CA GLU A 420 0.34 28.09 12.32
C GLU A 420 0.13 29.30 13.26
N LYS A 421 0.95 30.34 13.11
CA LYS A 421 0.81 31.61 13.82
C LYS A 421 -0.51 32.32 13.48
N ALA A 422 -0.88 32.41 12.20
CA ALA A 422 -2.12 33.07 11.77
C ALA A 422 -3.37 32.35 12.31
N ILE A 423 -3.35 31.02 12.37
CA ILE A 423 -4.42 30.20 12.93
C ILE A 423 -4.53 30.44 14.44
N LEU A 424 -3.40 30.40 15.16
CA LEU A 424 -3.35 30.70 16.59
C LEU A 424 -3.85 32.12 16.88
N GLU A 425 -3.45 33.10 16.07
CA GLU A 425 -3.93 34.50 16.15
C GLU A 425 -5.44 34.59 15.98
N ARG A 426 -5.99 34.01 14.90
CA ARG A 426 -7.43 34.04 14.62
C ARG A 426 -8.23 33.39 15.75
N SER A 427 -7.81 32.22 16.23
CA SER A 427 -8.44 31.52 17.35
C SER A 427 -8.39 32.35 18.64
N PHE A 428 -7.23 32.92 18.95
CA PHE A 428 -7.03 33.78 20.11
C PHE A 428 -7.96 35.01 20.05
N TYR A 429 -8.01 35.70 18.93
CA TYR A 429 -8.89 36.87 18.76
C TYR A 429 -10.37 36.51 18.79
N SER A 430 -10.78 35.34 18.31
CA SER A 430 -12.16 34.86 18.42
C SER A 430 -12.56 34.66 19.89
N ARG A 431 -11.75 33.95 20.68
CA ARG A 431 -12.01 33.78 22.13
C ARG A 431 -11.96 35.09 22.89
N LEU A 432 -11.02 35.97 22.55
CA LEU A 432 -10.92 37.29 23.14
C LEU A 432 -12.18 38.11 22.85
N LYS A 433 -12.71 38.04 21.62
CA LYS A 433 -13.99 38.66 21.25
C LYS A 433 -15.15 38.13 22.10
N ASP A 434 -15.25 36.82 22.31
CA ASP A 434 -16.32 36.21 23.12
C ASP A 434 -16.23 36.64 24.59
N LEU A 435 -15.02 36.65 25.17
CA LEU A 435 -14.78 37.08 26.55
C LEU A 435 -15.08 38.57 26.76
N LEU A 436 -14.75 39.41 25.77
CA LEU A 436 -15.01 40.86 25.75
C LEU A 436 -16.48 41.20 25.45
N SER A 437 -17.22 40.33 24.74
CA SER A 437 -18.61 40.58 24.37
C SER A 437 -19.51 40.76 25.61
N ASN A 438 -20.39 41.76 25.57
CA ASN A 438 -21.35 42.11 26.64
C ASN A 438 -20.73 42.57 27.98
N GLN A 439 -19.44 42.88 28.01
CA GLN A 439 -18.77 43.38 29.22
C GLN A 439 -18.62 44.91 29.24
N THR A 440 -18.40 45.48 30.42
CA THR A 440 -18.07 46.91 30.59
C THR A 440 -16.56 47.09 30.70
N ALA A 441 -15.99 47.89 29.78
CA ALA A 441 -14.56 48.20 29.75
C ALA A 441 -14.19 49.31 30.75
N VAL A 442 -13.07 49.13 31.45
CA VAL A 442 -12.50 50.08 32.44
C VAL A 442 -11.36 50.89 31.83
N ALA A 443 -10.59 50.29 30.92
CA ALA A 443 -9.50 50.94 30.18
C ALA A 443 -9.37 50.35 28.78
N GLY A 444 -8.88 51.13 27.82
CA GLY A 444 -8.73 50.71 26.44
C GLY A 444 -7.78 51.61 25.62
N PRO A 445 -7.55 51.28 24.35
CA PRO A 445 -6.65 52.00 23.44
C PRO A 445 -7.10 53.44 23.15
N LYS A 446 -6.19 54.30 22.64
CA LYS A 446 -6.48 55.73 22.35
C LYS A 446 -7.72 55.87 21.46
N GLY A 447 -8.78 56.48 21.99
CA GLY A 447 -10.07 56.67 21.31
C GLY A 447 -11.25 55.90 21.91
N PHE A 448 -11.06 55.16 23.00
CA PHE A 448 -12.10 54.34 23.65
C PHE A 448 -12.85 55.10 24.77
N GLU A 449 -14.19 55.08 24.77
CA GLU A 449 -15.01 55.63 25.86
C GLU A 449 -15.07 54.68 27.06
N THR A 450 -14.56 55.11 28.21
CA THR A 450 -14.52 54.31 29.45
C THR A 450 -15.92 54.15 30.06
N GLY A 451 -16.32 52.90 30.36
CA GLY A 451 -17.63 52.58 30.95
C GLY A 451 -18.73 52.17 29.96
N SER A 452 -18.46 52.11 28.65
CA SER A 452 -19.43 51.61 27.67
C SER A 452 -19.54 50.07 27.70
N LYS A 453 -20.70 49.54 27.27
CA LYS A 453 -20.87 48.11 26.99
C LYS A 453 -20.19 47.76 25.67
N LEU A 454 -19.31 46.77 25.69
CA LEU A 454 -18.68 46.18 24.52
C LEU A 454 -19.74 45.45 23.68
N THR A 455 -20.20 46.12 22.62
CA THR A 455 -21.07 45.54 21.58
C THR A 455 -20.24 45.26 20.31
N GLU A 456 -20.73 44.38 19.42
CA GLU A 456 -19.99 43.99 18.22
C GLU A 456 -19.55 45.18 17.35
N LYS A 457 -20.32 46.26 17.30
CA LYS A 457 -19.98 47.49 16.57
C LYS A 457 -18.78 48.24 17.17
N THR A 458 -18.72 48.36 18.50
CA THR A 458 -17.56 48.98 19.18
C THR A 458 -16.29 48.15 19.09
N LEU A 459 -16.39 46.83 18.86
CA LEU A 459 -15.23 45.94 18.71
C LEU A 459 -14.65 46.00 17.29
N SER A 460 -15.50 46.21 16.27
CA SER A 460 -15.05 46.32 14.87
C SER A 460 -14.27 47.60 14.54
N ASP A 461 -14.37 48.63 15.38
CA ASP A 461 -13.67 49.91 15.18
C ASP A 461 -12.17 49.86 15.58
N PHE A 462 -11.75 48.82 16.29
CA PHE A 462 -10.37 48.64 16.75
C PHE A 462 -9.69 47.44 16.09
N THR A 463 -8.38 47.54 15.85
CA THR A 463 -7.59 46.42 15.30
C THR A 463 -7.44 45.28 16.30
N PRO A 464 -7.31 44.01 15.84
CA PRO A 464 -7.21 42.85 16.74
C PRO A 464 -6.09 42.98 17.79
N GLY A 465 -4.93 43.51 17.40
CA GLY A 465 -3.81 43.75 18.34
C GLY A 465 -4.14 44.77 19.45
N GLN A 466 -5.08 45.69 19.22
CA GLN A 466 -5.53 46.66 20.22
C GLN A 466 -6.54 46.08 21.21
N TRP A 467 -7.21 44.96 20.87
CA TRP A 467 -8.13 44.28 21.81
C TRP A 467 -7.42 43.74 23.04
N ARG A 468 -6.12 43.41 22.93
CA ARG A 468 -5.28 42.97 24.08
C ARG A 468 -5.09 44.06 25.13
N GLN A 469 -5.35 45.33 24.80
CA GLN A 469 -5.19 46.48 25.70
C GLN A 469 -6.47 46.84 26.45
N ILE A 470 -7.57 46.13 26.21
CA ILE A 470 -8.87 46.38 26.84
C ILE A 470 -8.92 45.67 28.20
N ALA A 471 -9.18 46.43 29.26
CA ALA A 471 -9.36 45.89 30.61
C ALA A 471 -10.85 45.89 31.00
N VAL A 472 -11.32 44.80 31.61
CA VAL A 472 -12.73 44.57 31.95
C VAL A 472 -12.95 44.75 33.46
N LYS A 473 -14.15 45.22 33.86
CA LYS A 473 -14.50 45.46 35.27
C LYS A 473 -14.66 44.19 36.12
N ASN A 474 -14.89 43.03 35.49
CA ASN A 474 -15.15 41.78 36.18
C ASN A 474 -13.82 41.04 36.44
N ASP A 475 -13.43 40.93 37.70
CA ASP A 475 -12.15 40.35 38.13
C ASP A 475 -11.93 38.91 37.65
N GLY A 476 -13.00 38.08 37.60
CA GLY A 476 -12.88 36.70 37.11
C GLY A 476 -12.56 36.64 35.62
N ARG A 477 -13.27 37.45 34.81
CA ARG A 477 -13.04 37.55 33.36
C ARG A 477 -11.70 38.22 33.03
N GLN A 478 -11.26 39.18 33.84
CA GLN A 478 -9.96 39.82 33.67
C GLN A 478 -8.82 38.83 33.91
N ALA A 479 -8.94 37.97 34.94
CA ALA A 479 -7.99 36.88 35.17
C ALA A 479 -7.95 35.89 34.00
N ASP A 480 -9.10 35.56 33.40
CA ASP A 480 -9.17 34.70 32.21
C ASP A 480 -8.48 35.34 30.99
N ILE A 481 -8.67 36.65 30.77
CA ILE A 481 -8.01 37.40 29.68
C ILE A 481 -6.49 37.44 29.88
N GLU A 482 -6.01 37.67 31.10
CA GLU A 482 -4.57 37.66 31.42
C GLU A 482 -3.95 36.26 31.24
N ALA A 483 -4.65 35.21 31.67
CA ALA A 483 -4.24 33.83 31.45
C ALA A 483 -4.15 33.49 29.94
N LEU A 484 -5.17 33.90 29.16
CA LEU A 484 -5.20 33.69 27.71
C LEU A 484 -4.06 34.43 27.00
N ASN A 485 -3.76 35.67 27.40
CA ASN A 485 -2.64 36.44 26.86
C ASN A 485 -1.30 35.75 27.11
N LYS A 486 -1.06 35.30 28.35
CA LYS A 486 0.16 34.59 28.73
C LYS A 486 0.33 33.27 27.98
N GLN A 487 -0.76 32.53 27.78
CA GLN A 487 -0.77 31.28 27.02
C GLN A 487 -0.42 31.51 25.54
N PHE A 488 -0.99 32.54 24.94
CA PHE A 488 -0.73 32.89 23.54
C PHE A 488 0.73 33.29 23.31
N ASP A 489 1.29 34.15 24.18
CA ASP A 489 2.69 34.57 24.07
C ASP A 489 3.65 33.38 24.26
N GLY A 490 3.34 32.46 25.19
CA GLY A 490 4.08 31.21 25.35
C GLY A 490 4.02 30.30 24.11
N SER A 491 2.84 30.17 23.50
CA SER A 491 2.65 29.36 22.29
C SER A 491 3.44 29.91 21.09
N ILE A 492 3.51 31.23 20.93
CA ILE A 492 4.32 31.88 19.89
C ILE A 492 5.82 31.68 20.13
N ASP A 493 6.28 31.79 21.38
CA ASP A 493 7.69 31.58 21.72
C ASP A 493 8.12 30.13 21.46
N GLU A 494 7.28 29.15 21.84
CA GLU A 494 7.51 27.74 21.51
C GLU A 494 7.53 27.47 20.01
N LEU A 495 6.61 28.08 19.25
CA LEU A 495 6.57 27.98 17.79
C LEU A 495 7.84 28.54 17.15
N THR A 496 8.32 29.70 17.63
CA THR A 496 9.54 30.35 17.13
C THR A 496 10.77 29.52 17.44
N LYS A 497 10.92 29.03 18.68
CA LYS A 497 12.01 28.11 19.06
C LYS A 497 11.99 26.82 18.25
N ARG A 498 10.81 26.25 17.98
CA ARG A 498 10.67 25.05 17.14
C ARG A 498 11.15 25.31 15.72
N PHE A 499 10.81 26.46 15.15
CA PHE A 499 11.28 26.88 13.83
C PHE A 499 12.80 27.06 13.81
N GLU A 500 13.37 27.82 14.74
CA GLU A 500 14.82 28.05 14.84
C GLU A 500 15.60 26.73 14.98
N ASN A 501 15.12 25.82 15.84
CA ASN A 501 15.73 24.49 15.99
C ASN A 501 15.67 23.65 14.71
N LYS A 502 14.61 23.76 13.91
CA LYS A 502 14.52 23.04 12.61
C LYS A 502 15.49 23.64 11.59
N VAL A 503 15.60 24.97 11.54
CA VAL A 503 16.53 25.67 10.64
C VAL A 503 17.98 25.36 11.01
N ASP A 504 18.35 25.40 12.30
CA ASP A 504 19.70 25.05 12.76
C ASP A 504 20.08 23.62 12.37
N LYS A 505 19.17 22.65 12.58
CA LYS A 505 19.40 21.25 12.18
C LYS A 505 19.67 21.11 10.68
N LEU A 506 18.96 21.87 9.85
CA LEU A 506 19.11 21.83 8.40
C LEU A 506 20.45 22.46 7.95
N GLN A 507 20.91 23.51 8.64
CA GLN A 507 22.19 24.16 8.37
C GLN A 507 23.40 23.36 8.84
N ARG A 508 23.27 22.60 9.94
CA ARG A 508 24.38 21.92 10.64
C ARG A 508 25.11 20.87 9.80
N GLY A 509 24.60 20.49 8.63
CA GLY A 509 25.21 19.52 7.73
C GLY A 509 25.14 18.07 8.23
N ASP A 510 25.27 17.14 7.30
CA ASP A 510 24.97 15.73 7.54
C ASP A 510 26.19 14.91 7.96
N GLU A 511 25.93 13.82 8.69
CA GLU A 511 26.94 12.82 9.03
C GLU A 511 26.96 11.72 7.96
N LEU A 512 27.99 11.74 7.12
CA LEU A 512 28.19 10.77 6.03
C LEU A 512 29.24 9.70 6.40
N PRO A 513 29.18 8.52 5.77
CA PRO A 513 30.19 7.46 5.97
C PRO A 513 31.62 7.97 5.73
N PRO A 514 32.64 7.37 6.37
CA PRO A 514 34.01 7.82 6.23
C PRO A 514 34.46 7.75 4.77
N GLY A 515 35.07 8.85 4.29
CA GLY A 515 35.51 9.00 2.91
C GLY A 515 34.43 9.43 1.92
N VAL A 516 33.17 9.56 2.34
CA VAL A 516 32.10 10.14 1.51
C VAL A 516 32.03 11.64 1.78
N MET A 517 32.16 12.44 0.73
CA MET A 517 32.12 13.90 0.81
C MET A 517 30.70 14.43 0.57
N LYS A 518 30.04 13.86 -0.43
CA LYS A 518 28.67 14.21 -0.84
C LYS A 518 27.91 12.97 -1.24
N MET A 519 26.61 12.97 -0.95
CA MET A 519 25.69 11.93 -1.38
C MET A 519 24.46 12.58 -2.01
N THR A 520 24.10 12.15 -3.21
CA THR A 520 22.90 12.62 -3.91
C THR A 520 21.93 11.46 -4.07
N LYS A 521 20.68 11.68 -3.66
CA LYS A 521 19.56 10.75 -3.81
C LYS A 521 18.54 11.33 -4.77
N VAL A 522 18.18 10.58 -5.79
CA VAL A 522 17.19 10.96 -6.80
C VAL A 522 16.00 10.01 -6.67
N PHE A 523 14.81 10.57 -6.54
CA PHE A 523 13.55 9.83 -6.46
C PHE A 523 12.84 9.93 -7.80
N VAL A 524 12.64 8.79 -8.45
CA VAL A 524 11.93 8.67 -9.73
C VAL A 524 10.59 8.00 -9.48
N ALA A 525 9.49 8.69 -9.84
CA ALA A 525 8.18 8.09 -9.84
C ALA A 525 7.89 7.42 -11.17
N VAL A 526 7.55 6.14 -11.09
CA VAL A 526 7.20 5.26 -12.20
C VAL A 526 5.72 4.93 -12.09
N LYS A 527 4.94 5.30 -13.11
CA LYS A 527 3.55 4.87 -13.22
C LYS A 527 3.52 3.50 -13.92
N ARG A 528 3.22 2.45 -13.16
CA ARG A 528 3.17 1.08 -13.68
C ARG A 528 1.73 0.70 -14.00
N LYS A 529 1.44 0.63 -15.30
CA LYS A 529 0.18 0.10 -15.82
C LYS A 529 0.15 -1.42 -15.72
N LEU A 530 -1.04 -1.99 -15.90
CA LEU A 530 -1.22 -3.43 -15.91
C LEU A 530 -0.80 -4.00 -17.27
N GLN A 531 -0.07 -5.11 -17.28
CA GLN A 531 0.42 -5.74 -18.52
C GLN A 531 0.45 -7.27 -18.44
N PRO A 532 0.53 -7.98 -19.59
CA PRO A 532 0.67 -9.43 -19.59
C PRO A 532 1.92 -9.87 -18.82
N GLY A 533 1.76 -10.88 -17.96
CA GLY A 533 2.79 -11.35 -17.04
C GLY A 533 2.66 -10.80 -15.62
N ASP A 534 1.93 -9.71 -15.40
CA ASP A 534 1.61 -9.24 -14.06
C ASP A 534 0.68 -10.22 -13.33
N LYS A 535 0.83 -10.30 -12.01
CA LYS A 535 0.07 -11.21 -11.17
C LYS A 535 -1.07 -10.49 -10.47
N MET A 536 -2.27 -11.05 -10.59
CA MET A 536 -3.47 -10.62 -9.88
C MET A 536 -3.98 -11.74 -8.98
N ALA A 537 -4.78 -11.38 -7.98
CA ALA A 537 -5.47 -12.33 -7.13
C ALA A 537 -6.79 -11.77 -6.59
N GLY A 538 -7.74 -12.64 -6.27
CA GLY A 538 -8.86 -12.31 -5.40
C GLY A 538 -8.55 -12.66 -3.93
N ARG A 539 -9.51 -12.38 -3.05
CA ARG A 539 -9.38 -12.66 -1.60
C ARG A 539 -9.49 -14.15 -1.25
N HIS A 540 -10.06 -14.95 -2.15
CA HIS A 540 -10.34 -16.38 -1.96
C HIS A 540 -9.20 -17.31 -2.39
N GLY A 541 -7.95 -16.81 -2.43
CA GLY A 541 -6.78 -17.59 -2.85
C GLY A 541 -6.74 -17.98 -4.34
N ASN A 542 -7.61 -17.36 -5.15
CA ASN A 542 -7.59 -17.41 -6.61
C ASN A 542 -6.52 -16.46 -7.14
N LYS A 543 -5.35 -16.99 -7.50
CA LYS A 543 -4.26 -16.24 -8.14
C LYS A 543 -4.27 -16.48 -9.63
N GLY A 544 -3.81 -15.50 -10.38
CA GLY A 544 -3.60 -15.67 -11.80
C GLY A 544 -2.60 -14.69 -12.41
N VAL A 545 -2.12 -15.05 -13.59
CA VAL A 545 -1.22 -14.21 -14.38
C VAL A 545 -1.97 -13.71 -15.60
N ILE A 546 -1.81 -12.44 -15.91
CA ILE A 546 -2.47 -11.85 -17.07
C ILE A 546 -1.84 -12.43 -18.33
N SER A 547 -2.64 -13.10 -19.16
CA SER A 547 -2.16 -13.70 -20.40
C SER A 547 -2.29 -12.75 -21.58
N LYS A 548 -3.41 -12.04 -21.66
CA LYS A 548 -3.73 -11.14 -22.77
C LYS A 548 -4.68 -10.02 -22.33
N ILE A 549 -4.46 -8.86 -22.93
CA ILE A 549 -5.39 -7.74 -22.91
C ILE A 549 -6.17 -7.78 -24.22
N VAL A 550 -7.49 -7.85 -24.15
CA VAL A 550 -8.39 -7.99 -25.30
C VAL A 550 -9.14 -6.67 -25.53
N PRO A 551 -9.29 -6.21 -26.78
CA PRO A 551 -10.08 -5.02 -27.09
C PRO A 551 -11.51 -5.13 -26.55
N MET A 552 -12.13 -4.01 -26.21
CA MET A 552 -13.46 -4.00 -25.58
C MET A 552 -14.54 -4.64 -26.47
N GLU A 553 -14.43 -4.45 -27.78
CA GLU A 553 -15.34 -5.00 -28.80
C GLU A 553 -15.26 -6.53 -28.93
N ASP A 554 -14.12 -7.12 -28.56
CA ASP A 554 -13.88 -8.57 -28.63
C ASP A 554 -14.36 -9.29 -27.36
N MET A 555 -14.62 -8.55 -26.27
CA MET A 555 -15.01 -9.13 -24.99
C MET A 555 -16.47 -9.63 -25.03
N PRO A 556 -16.79 -10.69 -24.26
CA PRO A 556 -18.19 -11.03 -24.00
C PRO A 556 -18.93 -9.83 -23.41
N TYR A 557 -20.17 -9.62 -23.83
CA TYR A 557 -21.01 -8.55 -23.31
C TYR A 557 -22.41 -9.06 -22.92
N THR A 558 -23.06 -8.36 -21.99
CA THR A 558 -24.43 -8.64 -21.55
C THR A 558 -25.46 -8.18 -22.58
N GLU A 559 -26.72 -8.57 -22.44
CA GLU A 559 -27.80 -8.13 -23.35
C GLU A 559 -27.94 -6.59 -23.42
N ASP A 560 -27.57 -5.89 -22.34
CA ASP A 560 -27.54 -4.42 -22.27
C ASP A 560 -26.36 -3.78 -23.04
N GLY A 561 -25.48 -4.59 -23.65
CA GLY A 561 -24.29 -4.11 -24.37
C GLY A 561 -23.08 -3.83 -23.47
N THR A 562 -23.14 -4.17 -22.17
CA THR A 562 -22.02 -3.91 -21.25
C THR A 562 -20.96 -5.01 -21.39
N PRO A 563 -19.72 -4.70 -21.81
CA PRO A 563 -18.66 -5.69 -21.91
C PRO A 563 -18.17 -6.09 -20.52
N VAL A 564 -17.79 -7.37 -20.38
CA VAL A 564 -17.15 -7.90 -19.17
C VAL A 564 -15.73 -7.35 -19.07
N ASP A 565 -15.27 -7.08 -17.84
CA ASP A 565 -13.93 -6.53 -17.60
C ASP A 565 -12.87 -7.64 -17.51
N ILE A 566 -13.19 -8.76 -16.85
CA ILE A 566 -12.29 -9.91 -16.65
C ILE A 566 -12.99 -11.23 -16.96
N VAL A 567 -12.30 -12.17 -17.60
CA VAL A 567 -12.81 -13.54 -17.78
C VAL A 567 -11.94 -14.53 -17.01
N LEU A 568 -12.56 -15.23 -16.06
CA LEU A 568 -11.94 -16.25 -15.22
C LEU A 568 -12.33 -17.66 -15.66
N ASN A 569 -11.44 -18.62 -15.40
CA ASN A 569 -11.69 -20.01 -15.75
C ASN A 569 -12.57 -20.69 -14.70
N PRO A 570 -13.75 -21.22 -15.07
CA PRO A 570 -14.64 -21.90 -14.12
C PRO A 570 -14.04 -23.20 -13.57
N LEU A 571 -13.13 -23.85 -14.30
CA LEU A 571 -12.53 -25.12 -13.90
C LEU A 571 -11.63 -25.00 -12.65
N GLY A 572 -11.14 -23.80 -12.37
CA GLY A 572 -10.30 -23.54 -11.20
C GLY A 572 -11.06 -23.62 -9.87
N VAL A 573 -12.39 -23.43 -9.87
CA VAL A 573 -13.19 -23.36 -8.64
C VAL A 573 -13.42 -24.74 -8.02
N PRO A 574 -13.92 -25.77 -8.75
CA PRO A 574 -14.21 -27.07 -8.14
C PRO A 574 -12.97 -27.78 -7.61
N SER A 575 -11.85 -27.71 -8.33
CA SER A 575 -10.61 -28.38 -7.91
C SER A 575 -9.97 -27.74 -6.68
N ARG A 576 -10.26 -26.48 -6.39
CA ARG A 576 -9.66 -25.72 -5.28
C ARG A 576 -10.61 -25.54 -4.10
N MET A 577 -11.89 -25.85 -4.28
CA MET A 577 -12.91 -25.76 -3.25
C MET A 577 -12.96 -24.37 -2.58
N ASN A 578 -12.86 -23.30 -3.39
CA ASN A 578 -13.03 -21.92 -2.94
C ASN A 578 -14.31 -21.32 -3.55
N VAL A 579 -15.44 -21.82 -3.06
CA VAL A 579 -16.78 -21.46 -3.55
C VAL A 579 -17.16 -20.04 -3.12
N GLY A 580 -16.52 -19.49 -2.07
CA GLY A 580 -16.75 -18.13 -1.61
C GLY A 580 -16.63 -17.07 -2.70
N GLN A 581 -15.72 -17.26 -3.67
CA GLN A 581 -15.57 -16.32 -4.79
C GLN A 581 -16.82 -16.24 -5.70
N ILE A 582 -17.59 -17.33 -5.84
CA ILE A 582 -18.84 -17.34 -6.63
C ILE A 582 -19.93 -16.60 -5.86
N LEU A 583 -20.01 -16.82 -4.54
CA LEU A 583 -20.95 -16.12 -3.67
C LEU A 583 -20.65 -14.61 -3.63
N GLU A 584 -19.37 -14.23 -3.55
CA GLU A 584 -18.91 -12.84 -3.69
C GLU A 584 -19.36 -12.25 -5.03
N THR A 585 -19.17 -13.01 -6.13
CA THR A 585 -19.54 -12.59 -7.49
C THR A 585 -21.05 -12.33 -7.61
N HIS A 586 -21.88 -13.23 -7.10
CA HIS A 586 -23.34 -13.06 -7.13
C HIS A 586 -23.81 -11.88 -6.26
N LEU A 587 -23.32 -11.79 -5.03
CA LEU A 587 -23.70 -10.72 -4.11
C LEU A 587 -23.22 -9.36 -4.63
N GLY A 588 -22.00 -9.27 -5.16
CA GLY A 588 -21.46 -8.05 -5.76
C GLY A 588 -22.26 -7.58 -6.97
N TRP A 589 -22.82 -8.50 -7.75
CA TRP A 589 -23.72 -8.15 -8.85
C TRP A 589 -25.05 -7.59 -8.34
N ALA A 590 -25.62 -8.17 -7.26
CA ALA A 590 -26.79 -7.59 -6.61
C ALA A 590 -26.52 -6.18 -6.05
N CYS A 591 -25.35 -5.96 -5.44
CA CYS A 591 -24.91 -4.66 -4.94
C CYS A 591 -24.88 -3.58 -6.02
N ASP A 592 -24.24 -3.86 -7.16
CA ASP A 592 -24.17 -2.94 -8.31
C ASP A 592 -25.57 -2.69 -8.91
N GLY A 593 -26.38 -3.74 -9.10
CA GLY A 593 -27.74 -3.61 -9.62
C GLY A 593 -28.64 -2.73 -8.74
N LEU A 594 -28.57 -2.87 -7.41
CA LEU A 594 -29.29 -2.00 -6.49
C LEU A 594 -28.73 -0.56 -6.49
N GLY A 595 -27.41 -0.40 -6.60
CA GLY A 595 -26.75 0.90 -6.69
C GLY A 595 -27.19 1.69 -7.93
N ARG A 596 -27.26 1.03 -9.09
CA ARG A 596 -27.78 1.63 -10.34
C ARG A 596 -29.22 2.12 -10.17
N GLN A 597 -30.09 1.32 -9.56
CA GLN A 597 -31.47 1.71 -9.29
C GLN A 597 -31.56 2.92 -8.35
N VAL A 598 -30.72 3.00 -7.32
CA VAL A 598 -30.63 4.17 -6.43
C VAL A 598 -30.14 5.39 -7.19
N GLY A 599 -29.12 5.24 -8.05
CA GLY A 599 -28.59 6.30 -8.90
C GLY A 599 -29.62 6.87 -9.88
N GLU A 600 -30.40 6.00 -10.54
CA GLU A 600 -31.49 6.42 -11.42
C GLU A 600 -32.59 7.19 -10.67
N LEU A 601 -32.97 6.72 -9.48
CA LEU A 601 -33.93 7.43 -8.62
C LEU A 601 -33.37 8.78 -8.16
N LEU A 602 -32.09 8.86 -7.79
CA LEU A 602 -31.43 10.11 -7.43
C LEU A 602 -31.46 11.10 -8.61
N ASP A 603 -31.17 10.64 -9.83
CA ASP A 603 -31.23 11.46 -11.03
C ASP A 603 -32.67 11.96 -11.32
N GLN A 604 -33.70 11.15 -11.02
CA GLN A 604 -35.11 11.56 -11.11
C GLN A 604 -35.49 12.60 -10.05
N VAL A 605 -35.00 12.46 -8.82
CA VAL A 605 -35.23 13.41 -7.72
C VAL A 605 -34.56 14.75 -8.03
N ARG A 606 -33.31 14.73 -8.53
CA ARG A 606 -32.61 15.94 -8.99
C ARG A 606 -33.32 16.67 -10.12
N ARG A 607 -34.11 15.97 -10.94
CA ARG A 607 -34.97 16.54 -12.00
C ARG A 607 -36.31 17.09 -11.49
N GLY A 608 -36.58 17.04 -10.19
CA GLY A 608 -37.77 17.62 -9.56
C GLY A 608 -38.84 16.60 -9.11
N SER A 609 -38.50 15.31 -9.04
CA SER A 609 -39.39 14.29 -8.46
C SER A 609 -39.36 14.31 -6.93
N SER A 610 -40.41 13.79 -6.27
CA SER A 610 -40.48 13.66 -4.82
C SER A 610 -39.38 12.74 -4.26
N VAL A 611 -38.87 13.01 -3.05
CA VAL A 611 -37.83 12.20 -2.36
C VAL A 611 -38.39 10.88 -1.78
N GLU A 612 -39.72 10.75 -1.65
CA GLU A 612 -40.37 9.58 -1.04
C GLU A 612 -40.03 8.23 -1.69
N PRO A 613 -39.98 8.07 -3.03
CA PRO A 613 -39.60 6.81 -3.68
C PRO A 613 -38.18 6.38 -3.33
N LEU A 614 -37.25 7.34 -3.19
CA LEU A 614 -35.87 7.10 -2.81
C LEU A 614 -35.78 6.57 -1.38
N ARG A 615 -36.43 7.26 -0.42
CA ARG A 615 -36.50 6.80 0.98
C ARG A 615 -37.18 5.43 1.09
N LYS A 616 -38.23 5.17 0.30
CA LYS A 616 -38.90 3.86 0.26
C LYS A 616 -37.97 2.77 -0.27
N LYS A 617 -37.18 3.05 -1.31
CA LYS A 617 -36.23 2.06 -1.86
C LYS A 617 -35.11 1.76 -0.89
N LEU A 618 -34.51 2.78 -0.25
CA LEU A 618 -33.50 2.60 0.80
C LEU A 618 -34.04 1.80 1.98
N LYS A 619 -35.29 2.04 2.37
CA LYS A 619 -35.96 1.26 3.43
C LYS A 619 -36.11 -0.22 3.06
N VAL A 620 -36.39 -0.53 1.80
CA VAL A 620 -36.44 -1.92 1.32
C VAL A 620 -35.05 -2.56 1.34
N ILE A 621 -34.02 -1.82 0.91
CA ILE A 621 -32.64 -2.32 0.83
C ILE A 621 -32.05 -2.59 2.22
N TYR A 622 -32.03 -1.59 3.10
CA TYR A 622 -31.44 -1.69 4.45
C TYR A 622 -32.36 -2.39 5.46
N GLY A 623 -33.63 -2.59 5.14
CA GLY A 623 -34.63 -3.13 6.05
C GLY A 623 -35.10 -2.16 7.14
N ASP A 624 -36.14 -2.56 7.88
CA ASP A 624 -36.84 -1.68 8.83
C ASP A 624 -36.00 -1.26 10.05
N LYS A 625 -35.02 -2.09 10.47
CA LYS A 625 -34.20 -1.82 11.66
C LYS A 625 -33.13 -0.78 11.35
N THR A 626 -32.25 -1.07 10.39
CA THR A 626 -31.12 -0.21 10.01
C THR A 626 -31.59 1.12 9.43
N PHE A 627 -32.69 1.11 8.64
CA PHE A 627 -33.26 2.35 8.14
C PHE A 627 -33.73 3.29 9.26
N LYS A 628 -34.26 2.75 10.37
CA LYS A 628 -34.72 3.58 11.50
C LYS A 628 -33.58 4.14 12.34
N SER A 629 -32.50 3.39 12.52
CA SER A 629 -31.38 3.81 13.35
C SER A 629 -30.50 4.85 12.66
N GLU A 630 -30.27 4.71 11.35
CA GLU A 630 -29.23 5.47 10.66
C GLU A 630 -29.80 6.42 9.60
N VAL A 631 -30.76 5.97 8.78
CA VAL A 631 -31.20 6.72 7.58
C VAL A 631 -32.40 7.62 7.84
N ALA A 632 -33.25 7.29 8.80
CA ALA A 632 -34.51 8.00 9.04
C ALA A 632 -34.31 9.45 9.50
N GLU A 633 -33.27 9.71 10.30
CA GLU A 633 -32.98 11.03 10.87
C GLU A 633 -32.10 11.92 9.97
N MET A 634 -31.57 11.38 8.87
CA MET A 634 -30.73 12.14 7.93
C MET A 634 -31.51 13.27 7.24
N SER A 635 -30.85 14.41 7.13
CA SER A 635 -31.29 15.54 6.32
C SER A 635 -31.32 15.17 4.83
N ASP A 636 -32.07 15.94 4.03
CA ASP A 636 -32.17 15.66 2.60
C ASP A 636 -30.83 15.86 1.86
N GLU A 637 -29.96 16.76 2.36
CA GLU A 637 -28.62 16.98 1.81
C GLU A 637 -27.70 15.77 2.07
N GLU A 638 -27.67 15.26 3.32
CA GLU A 638 -26.93 14.05 3.69
C GLU A 638 -27.45 12.83 2.91
N LEU A 639 -28.77 12.73 2.71
CA LEU A 639 -29.37 11.66 1.93
C LEU A 639 -28.91 11.69 0.47
N PHE A 640 -28.78 12.88 -0.13
CA PHE A 640 -28.27 13.01 -1.50
C PHE A 640 -26.78 12.68 -1.62
N GLU A 641 -26.00 13.01 -0.59
CA GLU A 641 -24.58 12.62 -0.53
C GLU A 641 -24.44 11.10 -0.39
N LEU A 642 -25.18 10.48 0.54
CA LEU A 642 -25.22 9.03 0.70
C LEU A 642 -25.62 8.33 -0.60
N CYS A 643 -26.72 8.74 -1.24
CA CYS A 643 -27.15 8.16 -2.50
C CYS A 643 -26.17 8.43 -3.65
N GLY A 644 -25.42 9.52 -3.59
CA GLY A 644 -24.34 9.81 -4.52
C GLY A 644 -23.20 8.80 -4.41
N ASN A 645 -22.83 8.44 -3.18
CA ASN A 645 -21.79 7.44 -2.90
C ASN A 645 -22.25 6.01 -3.24
N LEU A 646 -23.53 5.69 -3.02
CA LEU A 646 -24.12 4.37 -3.32
C LEU A 646 -24.38 4.12 -4.83
N ARG A 647 -24.12 5.10 -5.70
CA ARG A 647 -24.40 5.02 -7.14
C ARG A 647 -23.62 3.90 -7.83
N ASP A 648 -22.37 3.72 -7.44
CA ASP A 648 -21.46 2.74 -8.04
C ASP A 648 -21.68 1.31 -7.47
N GLY A 649 -22.59 1.18 -6.50
CA GLY A 649 -22.96 -0.07 -5.85
C GLY A 649 -23.20 0.12 -4.36
N ILE A 650 -24.00 -0.75 -3.77
CA ILE A 650 -24.31 -0.70 -2.33
C ILE A 650 -23.33 -1.61 -1.58
N PRO A 651 -22.44 -1.06 -0.72
CA PRO A 651 -21.55 -1.88 0.08
C PRO A 651 -22.34 -2.72 1.09
N ILE A 652 -21.99 -4.00 1.20
CA ILE A 652 -22.59 -4.97 2.12
C ILE A 652 -21.49 -5.65 2.91
N ALA A 653 -21.72 -5.82 4.22
CA ALA A 653 -20.86 -6.62 5.06
C ALA A 653 -21.43 -8.04 5.21
N SER A 654 -20.62 -9.05 4.91
CA SER A 654 -20.84 -10.46 5.24
C SER A 654 -19.75 -10.93 6.21
N PRO A 655 -19.96 -10.79 7.53
CA PRO A 655 -19.02 -11.21 8.56
C PRO A 655 -18.59 -12.67 8.44
N VAL A 656 -17.36 -12.97 8.86
CA VAL A 656 -16.81 -14.33 8.87
C VAL A 656 -17.59 -15.23 9.83
N PHE A 657 -18.06 -16.39 9.35
CA PHE A 657 -18.89 -17.37 10.07
C PHE A 657 -20.27 -16.86 10.55
N ASP A 658 -20.66 -15.63 10.19
CA ASP A 658 -21.96 -14.99 10.47
C ASP A 658 -22.37 -14.13 9.25
N GLY A 659 -22.16 -14.72 8.06
CA GLY A 659 -22.34 -14.07 6.77
C GLY A 659 -23.73 -14.25 6.18
N ALA A 660 -23.95 -13.62 5.02
CA ALA A 660 -25.17 -13.79 4.23
C ALA A 660 -25.33 -15.24 3.78
N ARG A 661 -26.55 -15.78 3.87
CA ARG A 661 -26.87 -17.12 3.36
C ARG A 661 -27.27 -17.06 1.90
N GLU A 662 -27.32 -18.22 1.25
CA GLU A 662 -27.74 -18.33 -0.14
C GLU A 662 -29.13 -17.71 -0.38
N GLU A 663 -30.09 -17.96 0.52
CA GLU A 663 -31.44 -17.39 0.44
C GLU A 663 -31.44 -15.86 0.44
N ASP A 664 -30.56 -15.24 1.24
CA ASP A 664 -30.43 -13.78 1.31
C ASP A 664 -29.87 -13.23 -0.02
N ILE A 665 -28.87 -13.91 -0.60
CA ILE A 665 -28.27 -13.51 -1.89
C ILE A 665 -29.31 -13.59 -3.02
N LEU A 666 -30.11 -14.66 -3.06
CA LEU A 666 -31.19 -14.84 -4.02
C LEU A 666 -32.22 -13.70 -3.91
N GLU A 667 -32.64 -13.36 -2.68
CA GLU A 667 -33.58 -12.26 -2.45
C GLU A 667 -32.99 -10.91 -2.91
N MET A 668 -31.69 -10.69 -2.70
CA MET A 668 -31.03 -9.46 -3.17
C MET A 668 -30.94 -9.38 -4.69
N LEU A 669 -30.66 -10.49 -5.38
CA LEU A 669 -30.67 -10.56 -6.84
C LEU A 669 -32.07 -10.25 -7.39
N ASP A 670 -33.12 -10.82 -6.81
CA ASP A 670 -34.51 -10.56 -7.19
C ASP A 670 -34.85 -9.07 -7.00
N ARG A 671 -34.44 -8.48 -5.87
CA ARG A 671 -34.66 -7.04 -5.58
C ARG A 671 -33.90 -6.11 -6.53
N ALA A 672 -32.77 -6.57 -7.06
CA ALA A 672 -31.98 -5.90 -8.09
C ALA A 672 -32.56 -6.07 -9.50
N GLY A 673 -33.59 -6.91 -9.68
CA GLY A 673 -34.23 -7.16 -10.98
C GLY A 673 -33.44 -8.12 -11.86
N LEU A 674 -32.66 -9.00 -11.26
CA LEU A 674 -31.78 -9.94 -11.94
C LEU A 674 -32.30 -11.37 -11.78
N ASP A 675 -31.76 -12.29 -12.58
CA ASP A 675 -32.11 -13.71 -12.42
C ASP A 675 -31.55 -14.26 -11.11
N SER A 676 -32.37 -15.02 -10.40
CA SER A 676 -32.01 -15.61 -9.11
C SER A 676 -30.82 -16.58 -9.25
N SER A 677 -30.57 -17.14 -10.44
CA SER A 677 -29.42 -18.01 -10.67
C SER A 677 -28.06 -17.30 -10.62
N GLY A 678 -28.04 -15.96 -10.72
CA GLY A 678 -26.79 -15.19 -10.88
C GLY A 678 -26.11 -15.41 -12.23
N GLN A 679 -26.81 -16.02 -13.20
CA GLN A 679 -26.30 -16.28 -14.54
C GLN A 679 -27.06 -15.47 -15.59
N VAL A 680 -26.34 -15.01 -16.62
CA VAL A 680 -26.90 -14.24 -17.72
C VAL A 680 -26.45 -14.82 -19.07
N THR A 681 -27.26 -14.59 -20.11
CA THR A 681 -26.87 -14.91 -21.48
C THR A 681 -25.86 -13.87 -21.94
N LEU A 682 -24.63 -14.30 -22.23
CA LEU A 682 -23.61 -13.45 -22.82
C LEU A 682 -23.62 -13.57 -24.34
N VAL A 683 -23.16 -12.53 -25.02
CA VAL A 683 -22.94 -12.49 -26.46
C VAL A 683 -21.45 -12.39 -26.74
N ASP A 684 -20.96 -13.15 -27.71
CA ASP A 684 -19.56 -13.07 -28.16
C ASP A 684 -19.33 -11.74 -28.89
N GLY A 685 -18.39 -10.92 -28.39
CA GLY A 685 -17.98 -9.66 -29.00
C GLY A 685 -17.56 -9.77 -30.46
N ARG A 686 -16.99 -10.90 -30.86
CA ARG A 686 -16.40 -11.10 -32.19
C ARG A 686 -17.40 -11.51 -33.24
N THR A 687 -18.28 -12.44 -32.88
CA THR A 687 -19.25 -13.03 -33.83
C THR A 687 -20.63 -12.38 -33.72
N GLY A 688 -20.96 -11.81 -32.55
CA GLY A 688 -22.30 -11.35 -32.22
C GLY A 688 -23.28 -12.48 -31.90
N GLU A 689 -22.81 -13.73 -31.80
CA GLU A 689 -23.65 -14.88 -31.45
C GLU A 689 -23.75 -15.03 -29.93
N SER A 690 -24.95 -15.37 -29.43
CA SER A 690 -25.15 -15.66 -28.01
C SER A 690 -24.51 -16.99 -27.62
N PHE A 691 -23.95 -17.07 -26.41
CA PHE A 691 -23.46 -18.32 -25.87
C PHE A 691 -24.60 -19.30 -25.60
N HIS A 692 -24.37 -20.58 -25.90
CA HIS A 692 -25.38 -21.65 -25.78
C HIS A 692 -25.90 -21.88 -24.35
N ARG A 693 -25.09 -21.52 -23.33
CA ARG A 693 -25.44 -21.68 -21.92
C ARG A 693 -25.25 -20.34 -21.20
N PRO A 694 -26.12 -20.03 -20.23
CA PRO A 694 -25.93 -18.86 -19.40
C PRO A 694 -24.63 -19.01 -18.58
N VAL A 695 -24.00 -17.88 -18.32
CA VAL A 695 -22.69 -17.80 -17.65
C VAL A 695 -22.87 -17.03 -16.35
N THR A 696 -22.20 -17.46 -15.30
CA THR A 696 -22.12 -16.68 -14.05
C THR A 696 -21.31 -15.41 -14.31
N VAL A 697 -21.96 -14.26 -14.11
CA VAL A 697 -21.32 -12.96 -14.24
C VAL A 697 -21.63 -12.16 -12.98
N GLY A 698 -20.62 -11.44 -12.48
CA GLY A 698 -20.73 -10.72 -11.23
C GLY A 698 -19.62 -9.72 -10.97
N TYR A 699 -19.73 -8.93 -9.91
CA TYR A 699 -18.62 -8.11 -9.44
C TYR A 699 -17.81 -8.90 -8.42
N ILE A 700 -16.50 -9.00 -8.66
CA ILE A 700 -15.54 -9.64 -7.75
C ILE A 700 -14.46 -8.64 -7.36
N TYR A 701 -13.99 -8.68 -6.11
CA TYR A 701 -12.93 -7.79 -5.64
C TYR A 701 -11.55 -8.34 -5.99
N MET A 702 -10.86 -7.66 -6.90
CA MET A 702 -9.56 -8.10 -7.43
C MET A 702 -8.42 -7.19 -6.97
N LEU A 703 -7.28 -7.80 -6.73
CA LEU A 703 -6.06 -7.20 -6.19
C LEU A 703 -4.93 -7.31 -7.22
N LYS A 704 -4.16 -6.22 -7.37
CA LYS A 704 -2.87 -6.25 -8.09
C LYS A 704 -1.77 -6.56 -7.09
N LEU A 705 -1.04 -7.66 -7.29
CA LEU A 705 0.05 -8.04 -6.40
C LEU A 705 1.36 -7.32 -6.80
N HIS A 706 2.27 -7.14 -5.84
CA HIS A 706 3.59 -6.53 -6.08
C HIS A 706 4.53 -7.35 -6.98
N HIS A 707 4.06 -8.49 -7.48
CA HIS A 707 4.77 -9.36 -8.40
C HIS A 707 4.60 -8.90 -9.85
N LEU A 708 5.28 -7.82 -10.19
CA LEU A 708 5.24 -7.20 -11.52
C LEU A 708 6.22 -7.88 -12.48
N VAL A 709 5.84 -7.97 -13.75
CA VAL A 709 6.66 -8.63 -14.77
C VAL A 709 7.95 -7.86 -15.05
N ASP A 710 7.92 -6.52 -15.05
CA ASP A 710 9.10 -5.67 -15.28
C ASP A 710 10.22 -5.92 -14.26
N ASP A 711 9.85 -6.23 -13.01
CA ASP A 711 10.82 -6.55 -11.97
C ASP A 711 11.44 -7.93 -12.17
N LYS A 712 10.72 -8.84 -12.82
CA LYS A 712 11.10 -10.25 -13.03
C LYS A 712 11.83 -10.51 -14.33
N ILE A 713 11.55 -9.75 -15.39
CA ILE A 713 12.26 -9.89 -16.66
C ILE A 713 13.74 -9.60 -16.43
N HIS A 714 14.57 -10.55 -16.82
CA HIS A 714 16.02 -10.45 -16.75
C HIS A 714 16.64 -11.25 -17.90
N ALA A 715 17.48 -10.57 -18.68
CA ALA A 715 18.22 -11.17 -19.79
C ALA A 715 19.67 -10.72 -19.71
N ARG A 716 20.58 -11.65 -20.01
CA ARG A 716 22.01 -11.42 -20.04
C ARG A 716 22.60 -12.06 -21.29
N SER A 717 23.37 -11.27 -22.03
CA SER A 717 24.30 -11.78 -23.05
C SER A 717 25.69 -11.93 -22.43
N ILE A 718 26.33 -10.80 -22.13
CA ILE A 718 27.63 -10.69 -21.46
C ILE A 718 27.47 -9.77 -20.26
N GLY A 719 28.22 -10.02 -19.21
CA GLY A 719 28.15 -9.21 -18.01
C GLY A 719 29.40 -9.37 -17.16
N PRO A 720 29.38 -8.80 -15.94
CA PRO A 720 30.48 -8.96 -15.01
C PRO A 720 30.63 -10.42 -14.55
N TYR A 721 31.86 -10.74 -14.15
CA TYR A 721 32.28 -12.06 -13.68
C TYR A 721 32.87 -11.95 -12.28
N SER A 722 32.73 -13.03 -11.52
CA SER A 722 33.35 -13.20 -10.22
C SER A 722 34.87 -13.17 -10.35
N LEU A 723 35.53 -12.44 -9.44
CA LEU A 723 37.00 -12.38 -9.43
C LEU A 723 37.65 -13.73 -9.13
N VAL A 724 37.02 -14.54 -8.27
CA VAL A 724 37.59 -15.80 -7.79
C VAL A 724 37.27 -16.94 -8.74
N THR A 725 35.98 -17.14 -9.05
CA THR A 725 35.53 -18.30 -9.83
C THR A 725 35.46 -18.03 -11.33
N GLN A 726 35.64 -16.78 -11.77
CA GLN A 726 35.47 -16.34 -13.17
C GLN A 726 34.09 -16.61 -13.78
N GLN A 727 33.13 -17.10 -12.99
CA GLN A 727 31.75 -17.33 -13.38
C GLN A 727 30.94 -16.02 -13.49
N PRO A 728 29.89 -15.99 -14.32
CA PRO A 728 28.88 -14.94 -14.28
C PRO A 728 28.45 -14.60 -12.85
N LEU A 729 28.39 -13.31 -12.50
CA LEU A 729 27.81 -12.89 -11.23
C LEU A 729 26.34 -13.34 -11.11
N GLY A 730 25.80 -13.40 -9.90
CA GLY A 730 24.42 -13.78 -9.64
C GLY A 730 23.49 -12.56 -9.48
N GLY A 731 22.25 -12.70 -9.95
CA GLY A 731 21.17 -11.74 -9.67
C GLY A 731 21.07 -10.56 -10.65
N LYS A 732 19.85 -10.04 -10.81
CA LYS A 732 19.50 -8.95 -11.75
C LYS A 732 20.29 -7.66 -11.50
N ALA A 733 20.49 -7.29 -10.23
CA ALA A 733 21.19 -6.06 -9.85
C ALA A 733 22.64 -5.99 -10.34
N GLN A 734 23.29 -7.15 -10.53
CA GLN A 734 24.66 -7.25 -11.04
C GLN A 734 24.71 -7.69 -12.51
N PHE A 735 23.58 -7.66 -13.21
CA PHE A 735 23.46 -8.21 -14.56
C PHE A 735 23.95 -9.66 -14.63
N GLY A 736 23.52 -10.46 -13.66
CA GLY A 736 24.01 -11.82 -13.43
C GLY A 736 23.48 -12.88 -14.40
N GLY A 737 24.12 -14.04 -14.44
CA GLY A 737 23.66 -15.19 -15.23
C GLY A 737 22.61 -16.02 -14.49
N GLN A 738 21.84 -16.82 -15.24
CA GLN A 738 21.00 -17.87 -14.67
C GLN A 738 21.88 -19.01 -14.16
N ARG A 739 21.47 -19.61 -13.03
CA ARG A 739 22.16 -20.79 -12.50
C ARG A 739 21.72 -22.02 -13.29
N PHE A 740 22.67 -22.66 -13.96
CA PHE A 740 22.51 -23.98 -14.54
C PHE A 740 23.02 -25.01 -13.53
N GLY A 741 22.11 -25.76 -12.91
CA GLY A 741 22.41 -26.68 -11.82
C GLY A 741 22.56 -28.12 -12.26
N GLU A 742 22.74 -28.99 -11.27
CA GLU A 742 22.92 -30.43 -11.47
C GLU A 742 21.72 -31.10 -12.16
N MET A 743 20.50 -30.71 -11.79
CA MET A 743 19.28 -31.25 -12.41
C MET A 743 19.15 -30.86 -13.88
N GLU A 744 19.54 -29.63 -14.25
CA GLU A 744 19.53 -29.20 -15.64
C GLU A 744 20.63 -29.88 -16.47
N VAL A 745 21.78 -30.19 -15.85
CA VAL A 745 22.84 -31.01 -16.47
C VAL A 745 22.30 -32.40 -16.80
N TRP A 746 21.68 -33.09 -15.83
CA TRP A 746 21.09 -34.41 -16.05
C TRP A 746 20.05 -34.43 -17.18
N ALA A 747 19.28 -33.34 -17.32
CA ALA A 747 18.33 -33.21 -18.42
C ALA A 747 19.06 -33.23 -19.78
N LEU A 748 20.14 -32.48 -19.95
CA LEU A 748 20.92 -32.48 -21.20
C LEU A 748 21.64 -33.81 -21.46
N GLU A 749 22.16 -34.45 -20.40
CA GLU A 749 22.76 -35.79 -20.50
C GLU A 749 21.75 -36.83 -20.99
N ALA A 750 20.51 -36.79 -20.48
CA ALA A 750 19.44 -37.69 -20.89
C ALA A 750 19.08 -37.55 -22.39
N TYR A 751 19.18 -36.33 -22.95
CA TYR A 751 19.00 -36.10 -24.38
C TYR A 751 20.22 -36.47 -25.22
N GLY A 752 21.38 -36.73 -24.62
CA GLY A 752 22.65 -36.90 -25.33
C GLY A 752 23.19 -35.61 -25.94
N ALA A 753 22.78 -34.44 -25.43
CA ALA A 753 23.14 -33.12 -25.95
C ALA A 753 24.55 -32.69 -25.46
N ALA A 754 25.57 -33.49 -25.80
CA ALA A 754 26.94 -33.34 -25.27
C ALA A 754 27.57 -31.97 -25.58
N TYR A 755 27.41 -31.45 -26.80
CA TYR A 755 27.94 -30.15 -27.19
C TYR A 755 27.25 -28.99 -26.45
N THR A 756 25.93 -29.06 -26.30
CA THR A 756 25.14 -28.07 -25.53
C THR A 756 25.56 -28.07 -24.06
N LEU A 757 25.78 -29.25 -23.49
CA LEU A 757 26.29 -29.35 -22.12
C LEU A 757 27.71 -28.79 -22.00
N GLN A 758 28.59 -29.12 -22.95
CA GLN A 758 29.96 -28.63 -22.97
C GLN A 758 30.01 -27.10 -23.05
N GLU A 759 29.21 -26.45 -23.92
CA GLU A 759 29.19 -24.98 -24.00
C GLU A 759 28.72 -24.33 -22.69
N MET A 760 27.70 -24.91 -22.03
CA MET A 760 27.10 -24.36 -20.81
C MET A 760 28.08 -24.42 -19.65
N LEU A 761 28.87 -25.48 -19.57
CA LEU A 761 29.87 -25.69 -18.51
C LEU A 761 31.20 -24.99 -18.76
N THR A 762 31.49 -24.55 -19.99
CA THR A 762 32.79 -23.94 -20.36
C THR A 762 32.63 -22.49 -20.83
N VAL A 763 32.43 -22.29 -22.14
CA VAL A 763 32.50 -20.98 -22.82
C VAL A 763 31.38 -20.01 -22.42
N LYS A 764 30.23 -20.51 -21.94
CA LYS A 764 29.15 -19.67 -21.38
C LYS A 764 29.32 -19.37 -19.89
N SER A 765 30.31 -19.97 -19.24
CA SER A 765 30.55 -19.88 -17.80
C SER A 765 31.95 -19.31 -17.49
N ASP A 766 32.93 -20.17 -17.23
CA ASP A 766 34.20 -19.84 -16.58
C ASP A 766 35.44 -20.13 -17.43
N ASP A 767 35.29 -20.54 -18.70
CA ASP A 767 36.42 -20.53 -19.64
C ASP A 767 36.69 -19.11 -20.13
N VAL A 768 37.66 -18.46 -19.49
CA VAL A 768 38.05 -17.05 -19.76
C VAL A 768 38.52 -16.85 -21.20
N SER A 769 39.25 -17.83 -21.74
CA SER A 769 39.81 -17.76 -23.09
C SER A 769 38.77 -18.12 -24.15
N GLY A 770 38.02 -19.20 -23.92
CA GLY A 770 36.99 -19.71 -24.81
C GLY A 770 35.85 -18.71 -24.99
N ARG A 771 35.37 -18.07 -23.92
CA ARG A 771 34.27 -17.08 -24.02
C ARG A 771 34.62 -15.89 -24.92
N THR A 772 35.87 -15.44 -24.89
CA THR A 772 36.34 -14.32 -25.72
C THR A 772 36.41 -14.73 -27.19
N LYS A 773 37.00 -15.90 -27.46
CA LYS A 773 37.08 -16.47 -28.82
C LYS A 773 35.70 -16.73 -29.41
N VAL A 774 34.79 -17.30 -28.63
CA VAL A 774 33.40 -17.56 -29.04
C VAL A 774 32.70 -16.26 -29.39
N TYR A 775 32.85 -15.22 -28.58
CA TYR A 775 32.27 -13.92 -28.89
C TYR A 775 32.80 -13.34 -30.21
N GLU A 776 34.13 -13.40 -30.42
CA GLU A 776 34.72 -12.96 -31.68
C GLU A 776 34.23 -13.78 -32.89
N ALA A 777 34.11 -15.11 -32.73
CA ALA A 777 33.63 -16.00 -33.77
C ALA A 777 32.17 -15.67 -34.15
N ILE A 778 31.30 -15.50 -33.15
CA ILE A 778 29.90 -15.10 -33.36
C ILE A 778 29.82 -13.75 -34.10
N VAL A 779 30.65 -12.77 -33.74
CA VAL A 779 30.67 -11.45 -34.40
C VAL A 779 31.18 -11.56 -35.85
N LYS A 780 32.11 -12.47 -36.13
CA LYS A 780 32.62 -12.76 -37.48
C LYS A 780 31.66 -13.62 -38.32
N GLY A 781 30.68 -14.27 -37.69
CA GLY A 781 29.79 -15.24 -38.33
C GLY A 781 30.41 -16.62 -38.52
N ASP A 782 31.46 -16.95 -37.74
CA ASP A 782 32.09 -18.26 -37.72
C ASP A 782 31.48 -19.11 -36.60
N ASP A 783 31.05 -20.35 -36.92
CA ASP A 783 30.44 -21.28 -35.95
C ASP A 783 31.47 -22.21 -35.27
N ASN A 784 32.75 -22.07 -35.60
CA ASN A 784 33.80 -22.90 -35.02
C ASN A 784 34.25 -22.36 -33.66
N PHE A 785 34.03 -23.14 -32.61
CA PHE A 785 34.54 -22.82 -31.28
C PHE A 785 35.31 -23.99 -30.65
N GLU A 786 36.35 -23.64 -29.91
CA GLU A 786 37.14 -24.56 -29.10
C GLU A 786 36.83 -24.31 -27.62
N ALA A 787 36.37 -25.33 -26.93
CA ALA A 787 36.19 -25.29 -25.48
C ALA A 787 37.50 -25.65 -24.77
N GLY A 788 37.94 -24.78 -23.85
CA GLY A 788 39.08 -25.02 -22.98
C GLY A 788 38.71 -25.74 -21.69
N ILE A 789 39.58 -25.61 -20.69
CA ILE A 789 39.37 -26.14 -19.34
C ILE A 789 38.66 -25.07 -18.50
N PRO A 790 37.56 -25.40 -17.80
CA PRO A 790 36.89 -24.52 -16.84
C PRO A 790 37.85 -23.98 -15.77
N GLU A 791 37.72 -22.70 -15.43
CA GLU A 791 38.60 -22.11 -14.42
C GLU A 791 38.27 -22.58 -13.00
N SER A 792 37.01 -22.98 -12.73
CA SER A 792 36.64 -23.66 -11.49
C SER A 792 37.42 -24.96 -11.27
N PHE A 793 37.69 -25.71 -12.34
CA PHE A 793 38.51 -26.93 -12.26
C PHE A 793 39.97 -26.60 -11.95
N ASN A 794 40.52 -25.54 -12.56
CA ASN A 794 41.87 -25.08 -12.26
C ASN A 794 42.00 -24.60 -10.81
N VAL A 795 41.01 -23.87 -10.29
CA VAL A 795 40.94 -23.47 -8.88
C VAL A 795 40.96 -24.70 -7.97
N LEU A 796 40.12 -25.71 -8.24
CA LEU A 796 40.10 -26.96 -7.48
C LEU A 796 41.47 -27.65 -7.46
N VAL A 797 42.15 -27.76 -8.61
CA VAL A 797 43.49 -28.37 -8.68
C VAL A 797 44.50 -27.58 -7.83
N LYS A 798 44.42 -26.25 -7.82
CA LYS A 798 45.30 -25.40 -6.99
C LYS A 798 44.97 -25.54 -5.51
N GLU A 799 43.70 -25.62 -5.13
CA GLU A 799 43.26 -25.87 -3.75
C GLU A 799 43.77 -27.22 -3.25
N LEU A 800 43.63 -28.29 -4.03
CA LEU A 800 44.16 -29.61 -3.67
C LEU A 800 45.69 -29.60 -3.52
N ARG A 801 46.41 -28.92 -4.42
CA ARG A 801 47.87 -28.76 -4.31
C ARG A 801 48.28 -27.95 -3.07
N SER A 802 47.48 -26.96 -2.66
CA SER A 802 47.74 -26.18 -1.45
C SER A 802 47.64 -27.01 -0.17
N LEU A 803 46.87 -28.11 -0.18
CA LEU A 803 46.77 -29.08 0.89
C LEU A 803 47.97 -30.05 0.95
N GLY A 804 48.94 -29.94 0.03
CA GLY A 804 50.10 -30.83 -0.07
C GLY A 804 49.85 -32.09 -0.90
N LEU A 805 48.73 -32.18 -1.63
CA LEU A 805 48.45 -33.29 -2.55
C LEU A 805 49.07 -33.00 -3.92
N ASN A 806 49.84 -33.94 -4.48
CA ASN A 806 50.33 -33.79 -5.86
C ASN A 806 49.25 -34.24 -6.87
N VAL A 807 48.63 -33.28 -7.56
CA VAL A 807 47.61 -33.52 -8.59
C VAL A 807 48.13 -33.03 -9.93
N GLU A 808 48.25 -33.90 -10.93
CA GLU A 808 48.76 -33.60 -12.27
C GLU A 808 47.80 -34.10 -13.34
N LEU A 809 47.62 -33.34 -14.43
CA LEU A 809 46.90 -33.78 -15.61
C LEU A 809 47.84 -34.63 -16.46
N LYS A 810 47.55 -35.93 -16.58
CA LYS A 810 48.28 -36.81 -17.49
C LYS A 810 47.71 -36.67 -18.90
N GLN A 811 48.56 -36.41 -19.88
CA GLN A 811 48.20 -36.65 -21.28
C GLN A 811 48.29 -38.16 -21.51
N ASP A 812 47.14 -38.84 -21.48
CA ASP A 812 47.06 -40.17 -22.06
C ASP A 812 46.99 -39.97 -23.59
N GLY A 813 48.10 -40.27 -24.27
CA GLY A 813 48.15 -40.34 -25.72
C GLY A 813 47.31 -41.52 -26.20
N TYR A 814 46.17 -41.22 -26.81
CA TYR A 814 45.43 -42.15 -27.65
C TYR A 814 45.82 -41.97 -29.12
#